data_AF-R6S6E2-F1
#
_entry.id   AF-R6S6E2-F1
#
_cell.length_a   1.000
_cell.length_b   1.000
_cell.length_c   1.000
_cell.angle_alpha   90.00
_cell.angle_beta   90.00
_cell.angle_gamma   90.00
#
_symmetry.space_group_name_H-M   'P 1'
#
loop_
_entity.id
_entity.type
_entity.pdbx_description
1 polymer ?
#
loop_
_entity_poly.entity_id
_entity_poly.type
_entity_poly.pdbx_seq_one_letter_code
_entity_poly.pdbx_strand_id
1 'polypeptide(L)'
;MTKSIKYILLALSITSASGVLTYVSTPSNSISLTEKASSSLEMESPLSKLSKRFLEVKGIDASLSLNINYQDKEFKVEADNFTLYLENIENISLSFSGSLYYEESKFDIDLEYLDNTLYLSVFDVKLKSTISSIKEMLNNFGISFDESKLSLKDLMKVINDIKTESFEDGNKFILKNDVFDLYFLTDSQYNITNVNLNKIDLGGIYIDGELNCHQNVDFKNLICNPETEENKYIELISYQNVFNQIENLLNIKKAKINLSGSVLDDNEVGFSFSGNTQFDIDNKSGIGEINILEKKTDSEINHNVKIDVYGIEEMLFSYNENLKGRFTINSLNDIISLIKQLMNDEDERFTKFFNPLKEQMASTILSNIISQKDYFLLLDQKIIKELKQTDSYIKVKIGGKLFSLDNDIDVLINFNENKELDNILLSLIMNDKNINLKADLLTYDEENLHILDENDNYLDFSDIAILLKFGLKTSKLASYHIQGTVNVKVLTFSLDMGLNFYINVDGKNVKVYAELDPIPCFIGLNSSSLSEKRKAKFIYETGFVYLQRTDEKGLIFKETKDYYKKVDEKYFAQHIDTYLLGFVLGLNDNIMKSIKTSSPSDTTPIKYENIINDFKFDKENLKWDISLNMKELSKNDSLGDLNVSISGNSDDYFENLKAEITFDVGIKINLSLNAKLVDIASTWSEDIINNYNGYLLNHKDDVVESFNEE
;
A
#
# COMPACT_ATOMS: atom_id res chain seq x y z
N MET A 1 5.29 25.65 -24.09
CA MET A 1 4.38 24.69 -24.76
C MET A 1 3.44 25.33 -25.77
N THR A 2 2.49 26.21 -25.38
CA THR A 2 1.43 26.73 -26.28
C THR A 2 1.93 27.47 -27.51
N LYS A 3 3.01 28.26 -27.38
CA LYS A 3 3.66 28.96 -28.50
C LYS A 3 4.35 27.96 -29.45
N SER A 4 5.03 26.95 -28.91
CA SER A 4 5.71 25.91 -29.68
C SER A 4 4.74 25.01 -30.45
N ILE A 5 3.64 24.59 -29.81
CA ILE A 5 2.56 23.81 -30.43
C ILE A 5 1.91 24.60 -31.57
N LYS A 6 1.67 25.91 -31.42
CA LYS A 6 1.14 26.77 -32.50
C LYS A 6 2.07 26.81 -33.71
N TYR A 7 3.38 26.89 -33.48
CA TYR A 7 4.40 26.93 -34.54
C TYR A 7 4.59 25.57 -35.23
N ILE A 8 4.42 24.45 -34.51
CA ILE A 8 4.46 23.11 -35.09
C ILE A 8 3.16 22.78 -35.82
N LEU A 9 2.00 23.11 -35.25
CA LEU A 9 0.73 23.04 -35.98
C LEU A 9 0.79 23.90 -37.24
N LEU A 10 1.46 25.06 -37.21
CA LEU A 10 1.72 25.91 -38.37
C LEU A 10 2.70 25.26 -39.38
N ALA A 11 3.76 24.61 -38.93
CA ALA A 11 4.69 23.87 -39.80
C ALA A 11 4.03 22.63 -40.43
N LEU A 12 3.28 21.87 -39.63
CA LEU A 12 2.47 20.72 -40.05
C LEU A 12 1.32 21.15 -40.95
N SER A 13 0.71 22.32 -40.70
CA SER A 13 -0.25 22.93 -41.62
C SER A 13 0.41 23.61 -42.81
N ILE A 14 1.70 23.93 -42.83
CA ILE A 14 2.37 24.29 -44.09
C ILE A 14 2.65 23.02 -44.91
N THR A 15 2.90 21.88 -44.27
CA THR A 15 2.93 20.56 -44.96
C THR A 15 1.55 20.03 -45.36
N SER A 16 0.47 20.40 -44.65
CA SER A 16 -0.90 19.89 -44.88
C SER A 16 -1.91 20.92 -45.41
N ALA A 17 -1.61 22.22 -45.46
CA ALA A 17 -2.54 23.26 -45.89
C ALA A 17 -2.28 23.73 -47.32
N SER A 18 -2.77 22.92 -48.24
CA SER A 18 -3.39 23.42 -49.46
C SER A 18 -4.79 24.00 -49.20
N GLY A 19 -5.45 23.60 -48.10
CA GLY A 19 -6.80 24.05 -47.75
C GLY A 19 -6.87 25.40 -47.02
N VAL A 20 -6.13 25.60 -45.93
CA VAL A 20 -6.32 26.74 -45.00
C VAL A 20 -6.07 28.12 -45.63
N LEU A 21 -5.19 28.21 -46.64
CA LEU A 21 -4.97 29.46 -47.39
C LEU A 21 -6.22 29.96 -48.13
N THR A 22 -7.16 29.06 -48.45
CA THR A 22 -8.47 29.42 -49.03
C THR A 22 -9.35 30.16 -48.00
N TYR A 23 -9.29 29.78 -46.72
CA TYR A 23 -10.15 30.35 -45.68
C TYR A 23 -9.67 31.73 -45.20
N VAL A 24 -8.35 31.97 -45.19
CA VAL A 24 -7.83 33.29 -44.80
C VAL A 24 -7.89 34.32 -45.95
N SER A 25 -8.18 33.88 -47.17
CA SER A 25 -8.39 34.77 -48.33
C SER A 25 -9.86 35.15 -48.58
N THR A 26 -10.84 34.57 -47.87
CA THR A 26 -12.25 34.99 -47.97
C THR A 26 -13.00 34.83 -46.65
N PRO A 27 -13.50 35.95 -46.10
CA PRO A 27 -14.88 36.32 -46.40
C PRO A 27 -14.96 37.76 -46.92
N SER A 28 -15.70 37.94 -48.02
CA SER A 28 -16.30 39.20 -48.48
C SER A 28 -15.46 40.28 -49.18
N ASN A 29 -14.28 40.01 -49.76
CA ASN A 29 -13.75 40.88 -50.82
C ASN A 29 -13.10 40.06 -51.96
N SER A 30 -13.73 40.07 -53.12
CA SER A 30 -13.14 39.64 -54.38
C SER A 30 -11.93 40.53 -54.69
N ILE A 31 -10.71 40.03 -54.51
CA ILE A 31 -9.56 40.59 -55.22
C ILE A 31 -9.63 40.01 -56.64
N SER A 32 -10.28 40.75 -57.53
CA SER A 32 -10.08 40.58 -58.96
C SER A 32 -8.64 40.98 -59.27
N LEU A 33 -7.75 40.01 -59.51
CA LEU A 33 -6.57 40.24 -60.34
C LEU A 33 -7.08 40.51 -61.76
N THR A 34 -7.38 41.78 -62.02
CA THR A 34 -7.74 42.25 -63.35
C THR A 34 -6.49 42.15 -64.22
N GLU A 35 -6.56 41.27 -65.21
CA GLU A 35 -5.70 41.31 -66.38
C GLU A 35 -5.73 42.73 -66.97
N LYS A 36 -4.60 43.43 -66.90
CA LYS A 36 -4.16 44.30 -67.99
C LYS A 36 -2.66 44.61 -67.93
N ALA A 37 -1.98 44.02 -68.91
CA ALA A 37 -0.78 44.47 -69.59
C ALA A 37 0.55 44.54 -68.80
N SER A 38 1.44 43.57 -69.02
CA SER A 38 2.51 43.72 -70.01
C SER A 38 3.35 42.43 -70.07
N SER A 39 3.73 42.06 -71.30
CA SER A 39 4.59 40.92 -71.61
C SER A 39 6.03 41.18 -71.15
N SER A 40 6.39 40.69 -69.98
CA SER A 40 7.75 40.29 -69.63
C SER A 40 7.65 38.95 -68.89
N LEU A 41 8.46 37.97 -69.29
CA LEU A 41 8.60 36.71 -68.56
C LEU A 41 9.10 37.00 -67.14
N GLU A 42 8.19 37.19 -66.19
CA GLU A 42 8.51 37.06 -64.77
C GLU A 42 8.67 35.56 -64.51
N MET A 43 9.91 35.12 -64.28
CA MET A 43 10.15 33.77 -63.77
C MET A 43 9.48 33.69 -62.40
N GLU A 44 8.41 32.89 -62.29
CA GLU A 44 7.79 32.55 -61.00
C GLU A 44 8.89 32.11 -60.02
N SER A 45 8.92 32.71 -58.83
CA SER A 45 9.90 32.37 -57.80
C SER A 45 9.73 30.90 -57.37
N PRO A 46 10.81 30.23 -56.93
CA PRO A 46 10.74 28.86 -56.41
C PRO A 46 9.67 28.68 -55.32
N LEU A 47 9.49 29.68 -54.46
CA LEU A 47 8.47 29.68 -53.42
C LEU A 47 7.05 29.76 -54.01
N SER A 48 6.83 30.58 -55.05
CA SER A 48 5.54 30.66 -55.75
C SER A 48 5.16 29.34 -56.41
N LYS A 49 6.15 28.65 -57.01
CA LYS A 49 5.94 27.34 -57.63
C LYS A 49 5.65 26.25 -56.60
N LEU A 50 6.38 26.25 -55.48
CA LEU A 50 6.11 25.37 -54.35
C LEU A 50 4.68 25.59 -53.81
N SER A 51 4.28 26.83 -53.56
CA SER A 51 2.93 27.16 -53.07
C SER A 51 1.84 26.68 -54.04
N LYS A 52 2.05 26.84 -55.34
CA LYS A 52 1.12 26.32 -56.36
C LYS A 52 1.06 24.80 -56.36
N ARG A 53 2.21 24.13 -56.20
CA ARG A 53 2.25 22.66 -56.13
C ARG A 53 1.54 22.14 -54.88
N PHE A 54 1.71 22.78 -53.73
CA PHE A 54 0.93 22.47 -52.53
C PHE A 54 -0.57 22.51 -52.81
N LEU A 55 -1.07 23.52 -53.52
CA LEU A 55 -2.51 23.64 -53.88
C LEU A 55 -3.04 22.48 -54.73
N GLU A 56 -2.17 21.76 -55.45
CA GLU A 56 -2.52 20.61 -56.30
C GLU A 56 -2.43 19.27 -55.57
N VAL A 57 -1.72 19.21 -54.45
CA VAL A 57 -1.49 17.97 -53.68
C VAL A 57 -2.77 17.61 -52.93
N LYS A 58 -3.33 16.44 -53.26
CA LYS A 58 -4.51 15.85 -52.60
C LYS A 58 -4.16 14.92 -51.44
N GLY A 59 -2.89 14.60 -51.27
CA GLY A 59 -2.41 13.77 -50.18
C GLY A 59 -0.90 13.56 -50.21
N ILE A 60 -0.36 13.08 -49.10
CA ILE A 60 1.05 12.72 -48.91
C ILE A 60 1.08 11.26 -48.47
N ASP A 61 1.87 10.44 -49.15
CA ASP A 61 2.27 9.13 -48.67
C ASP A 61 3.77 9.18 -48.35
N ALA A 62 4.18 8.63 -47.22
CA ALA A 62 5.54 8.76 -46.73
C ALA A 62 5.95 7.67 -45.74
N SER A 63 7.26 7.45 -45.62
CA SER A 63 7.81 6.79 -44.42
C SER A 63 8.26 7.86 -43.42
N LEU A 64 8.03 7.62 -42.13
CA LEU A 64 8.39 8.50 -41.03
C LEU A 64 9.47 7.85 -40.16
N SER A 65 10.49 8.63 -39.77
CA SER A 65 11.42 8.26 -38.71
C SER A 65 11.60 9.44 -37.77
N LEU A 66 11.15 9.35 -36.53
CA LEU A 66 11.33 10.37 -35.48
C LEU A 66 12.18 9.82 -34.35
N ASN A 67 13.12 10.63 -33.86
CA ASN A 67 13.78 10.46 -32.58
C ASN A 67 13.22 11.50 -31.61
N ILE A 68 12.71 11.06 -30.46
CA ILE A 68 12.16 11.91 -29.42
C ILE A 68 13.03 11.74 -28.19
N ASN A 69 13.52 12.83 -27.61
CA ASN A 69 14.32 12.84 -26.40
C ASN A 69 13.57 13.56 -25.28
N TYR A 70 13.38 12.90 -24.13
CA TYR A 70 12.74 13.47 -22.95
C TYR A 70 13.45 12.97 -21.69
N GLN A 71 13.92 13.89 -20.84
CA GLN A 71 14.60 13.56 -19.57
C GLN A 71 15.72 12.51 -19.74
N ASP A 72 16.61 12.72 -20.71
CA ASP A 72 17.73 11.82 -21.07
C ASP A 72 17.32 10.42 -21.62
N LYS A 73 16.02 10.19 -21.86
CA LYS A 73 15.51 8.98 -22.53
C LYS A 73 15.26 9.26 -24.02
N GLU A 74 15.75 8.36 -24.87
CA GLU A 74 15.58 8.41 -26.33
C GLU A 74 14.50 7.41 -26.77
N PHE A 75 13.59 7.88 -27.61
CA PHE A 75 12.53 7.09 -28.24
C PHE A 75 12.69 7.20 -29.74
N LYS A 76 12.45 6.10 -30.45
CA LYS A 76 12.42 6.10 -31.91
C LYS A 76 11.02 5.72 -32.38
N VAL A 77 10.43 6.50 -33.26
CA VAL A 77 9.18 6.17 -33.95
C VAL A 77 9.52 5.94 -35.41
N GLU A 78 9.27 4.74 -35.92
CA GLU A 78 9.40 4.43 -37.34
C GLU A 78 8.03 4.06 -37.90
N ALA A 79 7.68 4.57 -39.06
CA ALA A 79 6.52 4.10 -39.81
C ALA A 79 6.89 3.97 -41.27
N ASP A 80 6.63 2.79 -41.84
CA ASP A 80 6.82 2.57 -43.26
C ASP A 80 5.72 3.26 -44.08
N ASN A 81 4.53 3.40 -43.48
CA ASN A 81 3.35 3.98 -44.10
C ASN A 81 2.73 5.08 -43.21
N PHE A 82 2.94 6.33 -43.61
CA PHE A 82 2.23 7.51 -43.16
C PHE A 82 1.49 8.10 -44.35
N THR A 83 0.16 8.04 -44.32
CA THR A 83 -0.69 8.61 -45.37
C THR A 83 -1.52 9.74 -44.79
N LEU A 84 -1.47 10.91 -45.43
CA LEU A 84 -2.35 12.05 -45.18
C LEU A 84 -3.15 12.31 -46.46
N TYR A 85 -4.46 12.27 -46.39
CA TYR A 85 -5.36 12.58 -47.49
C TYR A 85 -6.21 13.81 -47.18
N LEU A 86 -6.33 14.70 -48.18
CA LEU A 86 -6.96 16.01 -48.07
C LEU A 86 -7.88 16.19 -49.28
N GLU A 87 -9.15 15.81 -49.16
CA GLU A 87 -10.14 16.09 -50.21
C GLU A 87 -10.57 17.56 -50.16
N ASN A 88 -10.76 18.09 -48.94
CA ASN A 88 -10.98 19.49 -48.60
C ASN A 88 -10.64 19.72 -47.12
N ILE A 89 -10.71 20.96 -46.61
CA ILE A 89 -10.37 21.28 -45.19
C ILE A 89 -11.26 20.51 -44.19
N GLU A 90 -12.48 20.19 -44.58
CA GLU A 90 -13.47 19.51 -43.73
C GLU A 90 -13.30 17.99 -43.78
N ASN A 91 -12.67 17.46 -44.84
CA ASN A 91 -12.45 16.04 -45.10
C ASN A 91 -10.94 15.73 -45.12
N ILE A 92 -10.37 15.64 -43.92
CA ILE A 92 -8.98 15.22 -43.68
C ILE A 92 -9.01 13.76 -43.22
N SER A 93 -8.20 12.92 -43.85
CA SER A 93 -7.94 11.56 -43.37
C SER A 93 -6.45 11.40 -43.11
N LEU A 94 -6.10 10.74 -42.00
CA LEU A 94 -4.72 10.40 -41.67
C LEU A 94 -4.66 8.91 -41.35
N SER A 95 -3.65 8.22 -41.83
CA SER A 95 -3.34 6.84 -41.46
C SER A 95 -1.85 6.75 -41.16
N PHE A 96 -1.53 6.15 -40.04
CA PHE A 96 -0.19 5.93 -39.54
C PHE A 96 -0.15 4.50 -39.03
N SER A 97 0.77 3.70 -39.56
CA SER A 97 1.06 2.37 -39.04
C SER A 97 2.57 2.26 -38.88
N GLY A 98 3.00 2.10 -37.63
CA GLY A 98 4.41 2.16 -37.28
C GLY A 98 4.72 1.50 -35.96
N SER A 99 5.97 1.67 -35.53
CA SER A 99 6.50 1.10 -34.31
C SER A 99 7.22 2.17 -33.49
N LEU A 100 6.91 2.21 -32.20
CA LEU A 100 7.64 2.95 -31.19
C LEU A 100 8.66 2.03 -30.53
N TYR A 101 9.91 2.47 -30.48
CA TYR A 101 11.02 1.80 -29.81
C TYR A 101 11.43 2.61 -28.59
N TYR A 102 11.59 1.90 -27.48
CA TYR A 102 12.15 2.41 -26.24
C TYR A 102 13.03 1.33 -25.62
N GLU A 103 14.32 1.62 -25.46
CA GLU A 103 15.34 0.63 -25.06
C GLU A 103 15.29 -0.63 -25.96
N GLU A 104 15.07 -1.82 -25.38
CA GLU A 104 14.95 -3.08 -26.14
C GLU A 104 13.51 -3.40 -26.57
N SER A 105 12.54 -2.58 -26.17
CA SER A 105 11.11 -2.83 -26.37
C SER A 105 10.57 -2.14 -27.64
N LYS A 106 9.75 -2.89 -28.40
CA LYS A 106 9.07 -2.44 -29.62
C LYS A 106 7.56 -2.51 -29.42
N PHE A 107 6.87 -1.44 -29.74
CA PHE A 107 5.41 -1.32 -29.63
C PHE A 107 4.83 -0.92 -30.98
N ASP A 108 3.95 -1.73 -31.53
CA ASP A 108 3.24 -1.39 -32.76
C ASP A 108 2.10 -0.41 -32.43
N ILE A 109 2.00 0.64 -33.25
CA ILE A 109 1.03 1.73 -33.11
C ILE A 109 0.36 1.89 -34.47
N ASP A 110 -0.95 1.71 -34.50
CA ASP A 110 -1.78 2.14 -35.63
C ASP A 110 -2.64 3.32 -35.19
N LEU A 111 -2.60 4.40 -35.96
CA LEU A 111 -3.39 5.59 -35.74
C LEU A 111 -4.07 5.97 -37.05
N GLU A 112 -5.39 6.02 -37.02
CA GLU A 112 -6.19 6.44 -38.16
C GLU A 112 -7.11 7.59 -37.74
N TYR A 113 -7.27 8.58 -38.59
CA TYR A 113 -8.21 9.67 -38.41
C TYR A 113 -9.09 9.73 -39.66
N LEU A 114 -10.39 9.53 -39.49
CA LEU A 114 -11.36 9.52 -40.57
C LEU A 114 -12.69 10.04 -40.03
N ASP A 115 -13.39 10.89 -40.81
CA ASP A 115 -14.72 11.41 -40.49
C ASP A 115 -14.83 11.98 -39.06
N ASN A 116 -13.86 12.83 -38.67
CA ASN A 116 -13.75 13.43 -37.33
C ASN A 116 -13.56 12.45 -36.16
N THR A 117 -13.21 11.19 -36.45
CA THR A 117 -12.94 10.14 -35.47
C THR A 117 -11.49 9.70 -35.56
N LEU A 118 -10.79 9.71 -34.42
CA LEU A 118 -9.49 9.11 -34.22
C LEU A 118 -9.66 7.67 -33.77
N TYR A 119 -9.02 6.74 -34.46
CA TYR A 119 -8.84 5.34 -34.10
C TYR A 119 -7.37 5.13 -33.71
N LEU A 120 -7.14 4.51 -32.57
CA LEU A 120 -5.81 4.23 -32.05
C LEU A 120 -5.75 2.77 -31.63
N SER A 121 -4.86 2.01 -32.24
CA SER A 121 -4.48 0.67 -31.81
C SER A 121 -3.09 0.75 -31.19
N VAL A 122 -3.00 0.50 -29.88
CA VAL A 122 -1.72 0.46 -29.17
C VAL A 122 -1.82 -0.50 -27.99
N PHE A 123 -0.75 -1.27 -27.72
CA PHE A 123 -0.71 -2.26 -26.63
C PHE A 123 -1.83 -3.31 -26.68
N ASP A 124 -2.21 -3.77 -27.88
CA ASP A 124 -3.34 -4.69 -28.08
C ASP A 124 -4.71 -4.09 -27.68
N VAL A 125 -4.76 -2.77 -27.37
CA VAL A 125 -5.99 -2.02 -27.07
C VAL A 125 -6.37 -1.17 -28.28
N LYS A 126 -7.63 -1.28 -28.69
CA LYS A 126 -8.21 -0.53 -29.81
C LYS A 126 -9.19 0.51 -29.28
N LEU A 127 -8.85 1.78 -29.43
CA LEU A 127 -9.60 2.94 -28.93
C LEU A 127 -10.12 3.79 -30.09
N LYS A 128 -11.32 4.35 -29.97
CA LYS A 128 -11.83 5.37 -30.88
C LYS A 128 -12.35 6.59 -30.14
N SER A 129 -12.22 7.78 -30.72
CA SER A 129 -12.73 9.01 -30.11
C SER A 129 -12.94 10.11 -31.14
N THR A 130 -13.95 10.96 -30.95
CA THR A 130 -14.09 12.16 -31.77
C THR A 130 -13.17 13.27 -31.28
N ILE A 131 -12.80 14.22 -32.14
CA ILE A 131 -12.02 15.40 -31.71
C ILE A 131 -12.71 16.16 -30.57
N SER A 132 -14.03 16.31 -30.64
CA SER A 132 -14.82 16.97 -29.60
C SER A 132 -14.66 16.26 -28.25
N SER A 133 -14.73 14.92 -28.25
CA SER A 133 -14.52 14.10 -27.05
C SER A 133 -13.09 14.20 -26.51
N ILE A 134 -12.07 14.20 -27.37
CA ILE A 134 -10.67 14.38 -26.96
C ILE A 134 -10.46 15.76 -26.32
N LYS A 135 -11.01 16.82 -26.93
CA LYS A 135 -10.93 18.18 -26.39
C LYS A 135 -11.57 18.26 -25.01
N GLU A 136 -12.75 17.68 -24.84
CA GLU A 136 -13.47 17.65 -23.56
C GLU A 136 -12.66 16.93 -22.48
N MET A 137 -12.14 15.74 -22.80
CA MET A 137 -11.29 14.97 -21.90
C MET A 137 -10.05 15.77 -21.46
N LEU A 138 -9.35 16.41 -22.40
CA LEU A 138 -8.14 17.19 -22.08
C LEU A 138 -8.45 18.44 -21.25
N ASN A 139 -9.57 19.11 -21.51
CA ASN A 139 -10.03 20.23 -20.68
C ASN A 139 -10.32 19.78 -19.25
N ASN A 140 -10.93 18.60 -19.04
CA ASN A 140 -11.16 18.03 -17.71
C ASN A 140 -9.84 17.73 -16.97
N PHE A 141 -8.79 17.32 -17.68
CA PHE A 141 -7.44 17.19 -17.12
C PHE A 141 -6.72 18.53 -16.88
N GLY A 142 -7.42 19.67 -17.01
CA GLY A 142 -6.84 21.00 -16.85
C GLY A 142 -5.95 21.44 -18.02
N ILE A 143 -5.94 20.67 -19.13
CA ILE A 143 -5.20 20.99 -20.34
C ILE A 143 -6.10 21.79 -21.25
N SER A 144 -6.02 23.13 -21.15
CA SER A 144 -6.74 24.03 -22.05
C SER A 144 -6.01 24.19 -23.39
N PHE A 145 -6.75 24.01 -24.49
CA PHE A 145 -6.28 24.42 -25.80
C PHE A 145 -6.65 25.88 -26.05
N ASP A 146 -5.63 26.73 -26.17
CA ASP A 146 -5.83 28.11 -26.59
C ASP A 146 -6.18 28.13 -28.09
N GLU A 147 -7.47 28.28 -28.39
CA GLU A 147 -8.02 28.37 -29.75
C GLU A 147 -7.69 29.70 -30.47
N SER A 148 -6.73 30.48 -29.99
CA SER A 148 -6.34 31.71 -30.69
C SER A 148 -6.05 31.39 -32.16
N LYS A 149 -6.89 31.90 -33.06
CA LYS A 149 -6.74 31.70 -34.50
C LYS A 149 -5.36 32.19 -34.93
N LEU A 150 -4.61 31.33 -35.62
CA LEU A 150 -3.44 31.74 -36.38
C LEU A 150 -3.86 32.90 -37.28
N SER A 151 -3.28 34.08 -37.08
CA SER A 151 -3.63 35.23 -37.90
C SER A 151 -2.94 35.08 -39.26
N LEU A 152 -3.54 35.64 -40.32
CA LEU A 152 -2.89 35.77 -41.64
C LEU A 152 -1.49 36.39 -41.50
N LYS A 153 -1.34 37.30 -40.53
CA LYS A 153 -0.07 38.00 -40.25
C LYS A 153 1.00 37.06 -39.72
N ASP A 154 0.65 36.08 -38.89
CA ASP A 154 1.58 35.08 -38.38
C ASP A 154 2.00 34.10 -39.48
N LEU A 155 1.05 33.70 -40.33
CA LEU A 155 1.29 32.83 -41.49
C LEU A 155 2.19 33.51 -42.54
N MET A 156 1.89 34.78 -42.88
CA MET A 156 2.69 35.57 -43.82
C MET A 156 4.09 35.88 -43.28
N LYS A 157 4.23 36.06 -41.95
CA LYS A 157 5.56 36.20 -41.33
C LYS A 157 6.39 34.94 -41.54
N VAL A 158 5.81 33.77 -41.31
CA VAL A 158 6.50 32.47 -41.49
C VAL A 158 6.84 32.21 -42.95
N ILE A 159 5.93 32.48 -43.90
CA ILE A 159 6.21 32.34 -45.34
C ILE A 159 7.34 33.26 -45.78
N ASN A 160 7.39 34.50 -45.28
CA ASN A 160 8.44 35.46 -45.62
C ASN A 160 9.82 35.11 -45.03
N ASP A 161 9.86 34.29 -43.98
CA ASP A 161 11.09 33.83 -43.33
C ASP A 161 11.69 32.57 -44.00
N ILE A 162 11.02 32.00 -45.01
CA ILE A 162 11.51 30.83 -45.75
C ILE A 162 12.68 31.21 -46.64
N LYS A 163 13.85 30.62 -46.40
CA LYS A 163 15.01 30.71 -47.31
C LYS A 163 14.94 29.59 -48.34
N THR A 164 15.30 29.88 -49.58
CA THR A 164 15.37 28.88 -50.65
C THR A 164 16.80 28.74 -51.16
N GLU A 165 17.26 27.50 -51.30
CA GLU A 165 18.49 27.11 -51.98
C GLU A 165 18.11 26.24 -53.17
N SER A 166 18.53 26.60 -54.38
CA SER A 166 18.25 25.82 -55.60
C SER A 166 19.47 24.97 -55.98
N PHE A 167 19.23 23.75 -56.46
CA PHE A 167 20.23 22.80 -56.94
C PHE A 167 19.80 22.23 -58.30
N GLU A 168 20.69 21.48 -58.95
CA GLU A 168 20.48 20.98 -60.32
C GLU A 168 19.20 20.12 -60.43
N ASP A 169 18.87 19.35 -59.38
CA ASP A 169 17.75 18.42 -59.37
C ASP A 169 16.55 18.88 -58.52
N GLY A 170 16.54 20.13 -58.01
CA GLY A 170 15.46 20.59 -57.14
C GLY A 170 15.74 21.80 -56.26
N ASN A 171 14.97 21.94 -55.18
CA ASN A 171 15.07 23.08 -54.26
C ASN A 171 15.00 22.61 -52.81
N LYS A 172 15.75 23.30 -51.93
CA LYS A 172 15.65 23.16 -50.48
C LYS A 172 15.04 24.43 -49.90
N PHE A 173 13.96 24.26 -49.16
CA PHE A 173 13.30 25.34 -48.44
C PHE A 173 13.61 25.19 -46.96
N ILE A 174 14.07 26.27 -46.34
CA ILE A 174 14.58 26.28 -44.98
C ILE A 174 13.71 27.23 -44.15
N LEU A 175 13.04 26.69 -43.14
CA LEU A 175 12.28 27.45 -42.17
C LEU A 175 12.89 27.24 -40.78
N LYS A 176 13.47 28.29 -40.21
CA LYS A 176 14.11 28.25 -38.88
C LYS A 176 13.47 29.24 -37.94
N ASN A 177 13.27 28.83 -36.70
CA ASN A 177 12.97 29.73 -35.59
C ASN A 177 13.56 29.19 -34.28
N ASP A 178 13.26 29.87 -33.17
CA ASP A 178 13.78 29.49 -31.85
C ASP A 178 13.27 28.14 -31.32
N VAL A 179 12.29 27.53 -31.98
CA VAL A 179 11.58 26.32 -31.56
C VAL A 179 11.84 25.13 -32.48
N PHE A 180 12.12 25.34 -33.78
CA PHE A 180 12.35 24.27 -34.74
C PHE A 180 13.23 24.71 -35.93
N ASP A 181 13.94 23.76 -36.52
CA ASP A 181 14.51 23.84 -37.86
C ASP A 181 13.77 22.84 -38.79
N LEU A 182 13.12 23.36 -39.82
CA LEU A 182 12.38 22.58 -40.80
C LEU A 182 13.00 22.75 -42.19
N TYR A 183 13.23 21.64 -42.87
CA TYR A 183 13.76 21.61 -44.22
C TYR A 183 12.83 20.83 -45.14
N PHE A 184 12.44 21.43 -46.26
CA PHE A 184 11.73 20.74 -47.34
C PHE A 184 12.67 20.54 -48.50
N LEU A 185 12.73 19.34 -49.05
CA LEU A 185 13.40 19.04 -50.29
C LEU A 185 12.36 18.78 -51.37
N THR A 186 12.54 19.39 -52.52
CA THR A 186 11.73 19.13 -53.71
C THR A 186 12.57 18.65 -54.87
N ASP A 187 11.95 17.94 -55.81
CA ASP A 187 12.54 17.71 -57.13
C ASP A 187 12.43 18.95 -58.05
N SER A 188 12.84 18.79 -59.31
CA SER A 188 12.76 19.81 -60.36
C SER A 188 11.33 20.22 -60.76
N GLN A 189 10.32 19.40 -60.42
CA GLN A 189 8.90 19.68 -60.60
C GLN A 189 8.25 20.28 -59.35
N TYR A 190 9.05 20.59 -58.31
CA TYR A 190 8.60 21.10 -57.02
C TYR A 190 7.75 20.10 -56.21
N ASN A 191 7.85 18.81 -56.55
CA ASN A 191 7.29 17.73 -55.74
C ASN A 191 8.13 17.58 -54.46
N ILE A 192 7.50 17.62 -53.30
CA ILE A 192 8.15 17.34 -52.01
C ILE A 192 8.58 15.88 -52.00
N THR A 193 9.89 15.66 -51.89
CA THR A 193 10.50 14.33 -51.81
C THR A 193 10.88 13.98 -50.38
N ASN A 194 11.15 14.99 -49.54
CA ASN A 194 11.58 14.78 -48.18
C ASN A 194 11.31 16.01 -47.29
N VAL A 195 10.97 15.76 -46.03
CA VAL A 195 10.86 16.77 -44.98
C VAL A 195 11.74 16.37 -43.81
N ASN A 196 12.72 17.19 -43.46
CA ASN A 196 13.58 17.00 -42.30
C ASN A 196 13.18 17.97 -41.19
N LEU A 197 12.94 17.42 -40.01
CA LEU A 197 12.65 18.12 -38.76
C LEU A 197 13.89 18.01 -37.90
N ASN A 198 14.69 19.08 -37.80
CA ASN A 198 15.80 19.12 -36.87
C ASN A 198 15.39 19.96 -35.67
N LYS A 199 15.44 19.36 -34.49
CA LYS A 199 15.42 20.00 -33.18
C LYS A 199 14.14 20.81 -32.93
N ILE A 200 13.01 20.11 -32.82
CA ILE A 200 11.79 20.69 -32.24
C ILE A 200 11.92 20.68 -30.71
N ASP A 201 11.98 21.85 -30.07
CA ASP A 201 11.96 21.97 -28.60
C ASP A 201 10.54 22.28 -28.08
N LEU A 202 9.95 21.30 -27.41
CA LEU A 202 8.62 21.37 -26.81
C LEU A 202 8.66 21.67 -25.30
N GLY A 203 9.70 22.34 -24.82
CA GLY A 203 9.88 22.65 -23.41
C GLY A 203 10.43 21.45 -22.64
N GLY A 204 11.54 20.90 -23.13
CA GLY A 204 12.23 19.74 -22.54
C GLY A 204 11.95 18.40 -23.24
N ILE A 205 11.14 18.40 -24.31
CA ILE A 205 11.04 17.30 -25.27
C ILE A 205 11.69 17.77 -26.57
N TYR A 206 12.70 17.03 -27.04
CA TYR A 206 13.40 17.32 -28.30
C TYR A 206 12.99 16.30 -29.35
N ILE A 207 12.48 16.76 -30.50
CA ILE A 207 12.11 15.87 -31.61
C ILE A 207 13.00 16.17 -32.81
N ASP A 208 13.67 15.15 -33.32
CA ASP A 208 14.39 15.14 -34.59
C ASP A 208 13.75 14.09 -35.49
N GLY A 209 13.72 14.28 -36.81
CA GLY A 209 13.18 13.25 -37.67
C GLY A 209 13.11 13.59 -39.15
N GLU A 210 12.72 12.60 -39.92
CA GLU A 210 12.69 12.62 -41.37
C GLU A 210 11.40 11.99 -41.87
N LEU A 211 10.79 12.64 -42.87
CA LEU A 211 9.64 12.17 -43.61
C LEU A 211 10.05 12.01 -45.07
N ASN A 212 10.10 10.78 -45.59
CA ASN A 212 10.42 10.51 -47.00
C ASN A 212 9.13 10.35 -47.79
N CYS A 213 8.85 11.28 -48.71
CA CYS A 213 7.58 11.33 -49.42
C CYS A 213 7.61 10.53 -50.72
N HIS A 214 6.64 9.64 -50.91
CA HIS A 214 6.42 8.84 -52.10
C HIS A 214 5.35 9.49 -52.98
N GLN A 215 5.74 10.10 -54.10
CA GLN A 215 4.80 10.78 -55.00
C GLN A 215 4.46 9.92 -56.21
N ASN A 216 3.48 9.02 -56.08
CA ASN A 216 2.68 8.44 -57.16
C ASN A 216 1.73 7.38 -56.60
N VAL A 217 0.81 7.77 -55.71
CA VAL A 217 -0.12 6.79 -55.12
C VAL A 217 -1.57 7.16 -55.37
N ASP A 218 -2.32 6.17 -55.84
CA ASP A 218 -3.78 6.26 -55.98
C ASP A 218 -4.40 6.23 -54.59
N PHE A 219 -4.62 7.42 -54.01
CA PHE A 219 -5.11 7.60 -52.64
C PHE A 219 -6.44 6.89 -52.35
N LYS A 220 -7.22 6.55 -53.39
CA LYS A 220 -8.47 5.78 -53.23
C LYS A 220 -8.26 4.37 -52.66
N ASN A 221 -7.06 3.82 -52.75
CA ASN A 221 -6.75 2.46 -52.27
C ASN A 221 -5.85 2.41 -51.02
N LEU A 222 -5.38 3.57 -50.51
CA LEU A 222 -4.43 3.65 -49.39
C LEU A 222 -5.08 3.91 -48.04
N ILE A 223 -6.28 4.49 -48.01
CA ILE A 223 -7.02 4.65 -46.76
C ILE A 223 -7.48 3.26 -46.36
N CYS A 224 -6.76 2.64 -45.43
CA CYS A 224 -7.30 1.55 -44.65
C CYS A 224 -8.57 2.09 -44.01
N ASN A 225 -9.73 1.57 -44.43
CA ASN A 225 -10.87 1.60 -43.53
C ASN A 225 -10.42 0.78 -42.34
N PRO A 226 -10.43 1.31 -41.10
CA PRO A 226 -10.25 0.47 -39.93
C PRO A 226 -11.19 -0.70 -40.11
N GLU A 227 -10.67 -1.93 -40.10
CA GLU A 227 -11.46 -3.13 -40.37
C GLU A 227 -12.85 -2.93 -39.78
N THR A 228 -13.88 -2.97 -40.62
CA THR A 228 -15.27 -2.55 -40.35
C THR A 228 -15.97 -3.36 -39.24
N GLU A 229 -15.22 -4.09 -38.43
CA GLU A 229 -15.64 -4.52 -37.12
C GLU A 229 -15.68 -3.30 -36.16
N GLU A 230 -16.69 -2.44 -36.34
CA GLU A 230 -17.07 -1.37 -35.39
C GLU A 230 -17.14 -1.85 -33.92
N ASN A 231 -17.26 -3.16 -33.71
CA ASN A 231 -17.32 -3.85 -32.42
C ASN A 231 -15.95 -4.08 -31.74
N LYS A 232 -14.81 -3.82 -32.40
CA LYS A 232 -13.47 -4.01 -31.80
C LYS A 232 -12.92 -2.77 -31.10
N TYR A 233 -13.37 -1.57 -31.45
CA TYR A 233 -12.85 -0.31 -30.92
C TYR A 233 -13.70 0.24 -29.77
N ILE A 234 -13.05 0.60 -28.67
CA ILE A 234 -13.72 1.11 -27.46
C ILE A 234 -13.74 2.64 -27.47
N GLU A 235 -14.89 3.25 -27.16
CA GLU A 235 -15.03 4.71 -27.15
C GLU A 235 -14.32 5.35 -25.95
N LEU A 236 -13.35 6.23 -26.23
CA LEU A 236 -12.56 6.91 -25.21
C LEU A 236 -13.41 7.74 -24.24
N ILE A 237 -14.49 8.37 -24.74
CA ILE A 237 -15.39 9.22 -23.94
C ILE A 237 -16.08 8.46 -22.80
N SER A 238 -16.22 7.14 -22.93
CA SER A 238 -16.82 6.33 -21.89
C SER A 238 -15.94 6.23 -20.64
N TYR A 239 -14.62 6.30 -20.80
CA TYR A 239 -13.69 6.36 -19.68
C TYR A 239 -13.72 7.71 -18.97
N GLN A 240 -13.99 8.78 -19.71
CA GLN A 240 -14.21 10.10 -19.12
C GLN A 240 -15.41 10.06 -18.18
N ASN A 241 -16.50 9.38 -18.55
CA ASN A 241 -17.65 9.22 -17.66
C ASN A 241 -17.28 8.48 -16.37
N VAL A 242 -16.48 7.42 -16.44
CA VAL A 242 -16.01 6.71 -15.23
C VAL A 242 -15.09 7.58 -14.40
N PHE A 243 -14.14 8.27 -15.02
CA PHE A 243 -13.23 9.17 -14.32
C PHE A 243 -14.00 10.30 -13.62
N ASN A 244 -14.91 10.96 -14.33
CA ASN A 244 -15.77 12.02 -13.78
C ASN A 244 -16.63 11.47 -12.63
N GLN A 245 -17.14 10.24 -12.75
CA GLN A 245 -17.89 9.61 -11.68
C GLN A 245 -17.00 9.32 -10.46
N ILE A 246 -15.80 8.73 -10.65
CA ILE A 246 -14.82 8.54 -9.57
C ILE A 246 -14.45 9.88 -8.92
N GLU A 247 -14.20 10.91 -9.71
CA GLU A 247 -13.92 12.26 -9.21
C GLU A 247 -15.10 12.83 -8.42
N ASN A 248 -16.33 12.65 -8.90
CA ASN A 248 -17.52 13.03 -8.16
C ASN A 248 -17.61 12.28 -6.83
N LEU A 249 -17.30 10.98 -6.80
CA LEU A 249 -17.23 10.18 -5.57
C LEU A 249 -16.18 10.70 -4.60
N LEU A 250 -15.00 11.10 -5.10
CA LEU A 250 -13.96 11.72 -4.27
C LEU A 250 -14.40 13.06 -3.66
N ASN A 251 -15.39 13.72 -4.27
CA ASN A 251 -15.99 14.95 -3.78
C ASN A 251 -17.27 14.73 -2.94
N ILE A 252 -17.72 13.48 -2.76
CA ILE A 252 -18.91 13.19 -1.94
C ILE A 252 -18.59 13.44 -0.47
N LYS A 253 -19.44 14.27 0.15
CA LYS A 253 -19.37 14.56 1.58
C LYS A 253 -20.17 13.60 2.45
N LYS A 254 -21.15 12.91 1.86
CA LYS A 254 -22.02 11.93 2.51
C LYS A 254 -22.12 10.67 1.66
N ALA A 255 -21.55 9.55 2.09
CA ALA A 255 -21.58 8.31 1.32
C ALA A 255 -21.95 7.12 2.20
N LYS A 256 -22.56 6.11 1.59
CA LYS A 256 -22.73 4.77 2.14
C LYS A 256 -22.10 3.75 1.21
N ILE A 257 -21.29 2.87 1.76
CA ILE A 257 -20.55 1.84 1.02
C ILE A 257 -20.80 0.50 1.69
N ASN A 258 -21.19 -0.50 0.92
CA ASN A 258 -21.11 -1.89 1.38
C ASN A 258 -19.84 -2.53 0.83
N LEU A 259 -19.11 -3.22 1.70
CA LEU A 259 -17.90 -3.95 1.35
C LEU A 259 -18.13 -5.42 1.63
N SER A 260 -17.87 -6.29 0.67
CA SER A 260 -17.91 -7.74 0.87
C SER A 260 -16.79 -8.42 0.10
N GLY A 261 -16.43 -9.63 0.52
CA GLY A 261 -15.34 -10.34 -0.14
C GLY A 261 -14.91 -11.60 0.59
N SER A 262 -13.87 -12.22 0.05
CA SER A 262 -13.29 -13.43 0.60
C SER A 262 -11.83 -13.62 0.18
N VAL A 263 -11.08 -14.34 1.02
CA VAL A 263 -9.74 -14.82 0.77
C VAL A 263 -9.73 -16.29 1.17
N LEU A 264 -9.95 -17.17 0.20
CA LEU A 264 -10.19 -18.60 0.42
C LEU A 264 -9.24 -19.42 -0.45
N ASP A 265 -8.70 -20.51 0.11
CA ASP A 265 -8.06 -21.53 -0.70
C ASP A 265 -9.09 -22.41 -1.43
N ASP A 266 -8.62 -23.39 -2.20
CA ASP A 266 -9.47 -24.31 -2.96
C ASP A 266 -10.35 -25.21 -2.07
N ASN A 267 -10.05 -25.32 -0.77
CA ASN A 267 -10.84 -26.07 0.22
C ASN A 267 -11.79 -25.16 1.02
N GLU A 268 -11.99 -23.91 0.59
CA GLU A 268 -12.75 -22.88 1.30
C GLU A 268 -12.22 -22.52 2.71
N VAL A 269 -10.94 -22.75 2.97
CA VAL A 269 -10.27 -22.35 4.21
C VAL A 269 -9.68 -20.94 4.06
N GLY A 270 -9.96 -20.08 5.03
CA GLY A 270 -9.55 -18.68 5.00
C GLY A 270 -10.55 -17.77 5.68
N PHE A 271 -10.93 -16.66 5.05
CA PHE A 271 -11.93 -15.75 5.61
C PHE A 271 -12.85 -15.16 4.54
N SER A 272 -14.09 -14.90 4.93
CA SER A 272 -15.04 -14.07 4.17
C SER A 272 -15.53 -12.92 5.02
N PHE A 273 -15.84 -11.79 4.40
CA PHE A 273 -16.32 -10.63 5.12
C PHE A 273 -17.48 -9.95 4.40
N SER A 274 -18.34 -9.31 5.17
CA SER A 274 -19.38 -8.42 4.69
C SER A 274 -19.57 -7.29 5.70
N GLY A 275 -19.70 -6.09 5.19
CA GLY A 275 -19.80 -4.91 6.02
C GLY A 275 -20.43 -3.75 5.28
N ASN A 276 -20.82 -2.75 6.05
CA ASN A 276 -21.32 -1.49 5.57
C ASN A 276 -20.67 -0.37 6.35
N THR A 277 -20.43 0.75 5.69
CA THR A 277 -19.99 1.97 6.33
C THR A 277 -20.73 3.15 5.73
N GLN A 278 -20.97 4.15 6.56
CA GLN A 278 -21.55 5.40 6.14
C GLN A 278 -20.84 6.55 6.85
N PHE A 279 -20.57 7.65 6.15
CA PHE A 279 -19.90 8.81 6.73
C PHE A 279 -20.50 10.12 6.25
N ASP A 280 -20.41 11.14 7.10
CA ASP A 280 -20.75 12.53 6.82
C ASP A 280 -19.56 13.41 7.23
N ILE A 281 -18.83 13.91 6.23
CA ILE A 281 -17.62 14.71 6.44
C ILE A 281 -17.94 16.05 7.07
N ASP A 282 -19.06 16.68 6.69
CA ASP A 282 -19.43 18.00 7.21
C ASP A 282 -19.81 17.92 8.70
N ASN A 283 -20.53 16.85 9.08
CA ASN A 283 -20.86 16.58 10.48
C ASN A 283 -19.76 15.84 11.26
N LYS A 284 -18.68 15.41 10.58
CA LYS A 284 -17.59 14.60 11.14
C LYS A 284 -18.11 13.36 11.86
N SER A 285 -19.09 12.69 11.28
CA SER A 285 -19.69 11.49 11.84
C SER A 285 -19.59 10.33 10.88
N GLY A 286 -19.75 9.12 11.39
CA GLY A 286 -19.80 7.93 10.58
C GLY A 286 -20.07 6.70 11.39
N ILE A 287 -20.54 5.67 10.70
CA ILE A 287 -20.80 4.35 11.23
C ILE A 287 -20.09 3.31 10.37
N GLY A 288 -19.75 2.19 10.98
CA GLY A 288 -19.15 1.06 10.29
C GLY A 288 -19.50 -0.24 10.98
N GLU A 289 -19.97 -1.21 10.23
CA GLU A 289 -20.14 -2.58 10.68
C GLU A 289 -19.41 -3.51 9.72
N ILE A 290 -18.64 -4.46 10.26
CA ILE A 290 -18.05 -5.53 9.48
C ILE A 290 -18.20 -6.87 10.22
N ASN A 291 -18.66 -7.86 9.49
CA ASN A 291 -18.69 -9.26 9.88
C ASN A 291 -17.57 -9.97 9.13
N ILE A 292 -16.70 -10.68 9.85
CA ILE A 292 -15.64 -11.51 9.29
C ILE A 292 -15.87 -12.94 9.80
N LEU A 293 -16.07 -13.86 8.87
CA LEU A 293 -16.17 -15.29 9.12
C LEU A 293 -14.81 -15.93 8.79
N GLU A 294 -14.06 -16.32 9.82
CA GLU A 294 -12.85 -17.12 9.68
C GLU A 294 -13.25 -18.60 9.57
N LYS A 295 -12.90 -19.24 8.46
CA LYS A 295 -13.13 -20.67 8.20
C LYS A 295 -11.83 -21.44 8.36
N LYS A 296 -11.82 -22.39 9.29
CA LYS A 296 -10.76 -23.39 9.51
C LYS A 296 -11.29 -24.76 9.12
N THR A 297 -10.38 -25.73 8.95
CA THR A 297 -10.73 -27.11 8.59
C THR A 297 -11.81 -27.72 9.50
N ASP A 298 -11.76 -27.40 10.80
CA ASP A 298 -12.65 -27.99 11.81
C ASP A 298 -13.50 -26.98 12.60
N SER A 299 -13.44 -25.69 12.28
CA SER A 299 -14.22 -24.66 12.99
C SER A 299 -14.45 -23.41 12.18
N GLU A 300 -15.50 -22.67 12.54
CA GLU A 300 -15.75 -21.32 12.04
C GLU A 300 -15.82 -20.35 13.22
N ILE A 301 -15.22 -19.18 13.05
CA ILE A 301 -15.21 -18.11 14.05
C ILE A 301 -15.79 -16.86 13.39
N ASN A 302 -16.84 -16.30 14.01
CA ASN A 302 -17.42 -15.05 13.55
C ASN A 302 -16.89 -13.87 14.37
N HIS A 303 -16.56 -12.80 13.67
CA HIS A 303 -16.08 -11.55 14.22
C HIS A 303 -17.01 -10.43 13.72
N ASN A 304 -17.82 -9.85 14.61
CA ASN A 304 -18.63 -8.68 14.32
C ASN A 304 -17.96 -7.47 14.99
N VAL A 305 -17.59 -6.47 14.20
CA VAL A 305 -17.06 -5.19 14.68
C VAL A 305 -18.03 -4.10 14.26
N LYS A 306 -18.46 -3.28 15.21
CA LYS A 306 -19.28 -2.08 14.98
C LYS A 306 -18.54 -0.86 15.50
N ILE A 307 -18.65 0.25 14.80
CA ILE A 307 -18.01 1.52 15.14
C ILE A 307 -18.99 2.66 14.86
N ASP A 308 -19.14 3.56 15.82
CA ASP A 308 -19.81 4.85 15.66
C ASP A 308 -18.84 5.98 15.96
N VAL A 309 -18.84 7.03 15.14
CA VAL A 309 -17.98 8.21 15.27
C VAL A 309 -18.83 9.45 15.49
N TYR A 310 -18.53 10.16 16.58
CA TYR A 310 -19.21 11.35 17.04
C TYR A 310 -18.27 12.56 17.03
N GLY A 311 -18.20 13.24 15.89
CA GLY A 311 -17.36 14.42 15.75
C GLY A 311 -15.87 14.08 15.81
N ILE A 312 -15.12 14.79 16.66
CA ILE A 312 -13.69 14.51 16.92
C ILE A 312 -13.41 13.99 18.33
N GLU A 313 -14.43 14.01 19.18
CA GLU A 313 -14.28 13.80 20.61
C GLU A 313 -14.44 12.33 20.96
N GLU A 314 -15.35 11.63 20.30
CA GLU A 314 -15.74 10.28 20.71
C GLU A 314 -15.93 9.34 19.51
N MET A 315 -15.48 8.11 19.70
CA MET A 315 -15.71 6.97 18.85
C MET A 315 -16.07 5.79 19.74
N LEU A 316 -17.22 5.19 19.51
CA LEU A 316 -17.66 3.97 20.19
C LEU A 316 -17.36 2.77 19.30
N PHE A 317 -17.01 1.64 19.89
CA PHE A 317 -16.92 0.38 19.17
C PHE A 317 -17.52 -0.77 19.99
N SER A 318 -18.01 -1.79 19.28
CA SER A 318 -18.28 -3.09 19.87
C SER A 318 -17.62 -4.19 19.05
N TYR A 319 -17.22 -5.26 19.74
CA TYR A 319 -16.71 -6.48 19.15
C TYR A 319 -17.47 -7.68 19.72
N ASN A 320 -18.14 -8.43 18.83
CA ASN A 320 -19.03 -9.55 19.15
C ASN A 320 -20.07 -9.22 20.26
N GLU A 321 -20.50 -7.96 20.33
CA GLU A 321 -21.41 -7.39 21.34
C GLU A 321 -20.90 -7.40 22.81
N ASN A 322 -19.98 -8.29 23.19
CA ASN A 322 -19.54 -8.42 24.58
C ASN A 322 -18.43 -7.43 24.95
N LEU A 323 -17.52 -7.12 24.01
CA LEU A 323 -16.47 -6.12 24.24
C LEU A 323 -16.95 -4.78 23.67
N LYS A 324 -17.18 -3.81 24.54
CA LYS A 324 -17.58 -2.45 24.18
C LYS A 324 -16.55 -1.46 24.70
N GLY A 325 -16.07 -0.58 23.84
CA GLY A 325 -15.13 0.45 24.26
C GLY A 325 -15.32 1.76 23.54
N ARG A 326 -14.69 2.80 24.08
CA ARG A 326 -14.66 4.14 23.50
C ARG A 326 -13.24 4.65 23.34
N PHE A 327 -13.03 5.46 22.32
CA PHE A 327 -11.78 6.17 22.02
C PHE A 327 -12.09 7.63 21.71
N THR A 328 -11.06 8.48 21.72
CA THR A 328 -11.10 9.76 20.99
C THR A 328 -10.43 9.61 19.63
N ILE A 329 -10.75 10.47 18.66
CA ILE A 329 -10.05 10.49 17.37
C ILE A 329 -8.55 10.80 17.56
N ASN A 330 -8.20 11.61 18.56
CA ASN A 330 -6.80 11.89 18.89
C ASN A 330 -6.06 10.61 19.32
N SER A 331 -6.70 9.75 20.10
CA SER A 331 -6.15 8.46 20.51
C SER A 331 -5.81 7.57 19.32
N LEU A 332 -6.70 7.49 18.33
CA LEU A 332 -6.45 6.73 17.10
C LEU A 332 -5.30 7.33 16.29
N ASN A 333 -5.25 8.66 16.16
CA ASN A 333 -4.15 9.35 15.49
C ASN A 333 -2.80 9.13 16.19
N ASP A 334 -2.80 9.06 17.52
CA ASP A 334 -1.60 8.77 18.31
C ASP A 334 -1.15 7.33 18.12
N ILE A 335 -2.07 6.35 18.09
CA ILE A 335 -1.77 4.94 17.76
C ILE A 335 -1.17 4.84 16.35
N ILE A 336 -1.81 5.48 15.36
CA ILE A 336 -1.30 5.49 13.97
C ILE A 336 0.10 6.11 13.92
N SER A 337 0.33 7.21 14.64
CA SER A 337 1.63 7.87 14.71
C SER A 337 2.69 6.97 15.34
N LEU A 338 2.33 6.24 16.39
CA LEU A 338 3.19 5.28 17.07
C LEU A 338 3.54 4.07 16.17
N ILE A 339 2.57 3.55 15.42
CA ILE A 339 2.82 2.50 14.40
C ILE A 339 3.76 3.03 13.31
N LYS A 340 3.55 4.25 12.81
CA LYS A 340 4.45 4.88 11.82
C LYS A 340 5.87 5.07 12.35
N GLN A 341 6.03 5.40 13.63
CA GLN A 341 7.34 5.47 14.28
C GLN A 341 7.99 4.09 14.33
N LEU A 342 7.26 3.05 14.76
CA LEU A 342 7.76 1.68 14.81
C LEU A 342 8.16 1.14 13.45
N MET A 343 7.35 1.39 12.42
CA MET A 343 7.66 0.97 11.06
C MET A 343 9.00 1.55 10.62
N ASN A 344 9.35 2.76 11.05
CA ASN A 344 10.58 3.48 10.68
C ASN A 344 11.68 3.40 11.72
N ASP A 345 11.54 2.54 12.72
CA ASP A 345 12.56 2.32 13.73
C ASP A 345 13.74 1.52 13.14
N GLU A 346 14.95 1.81 13.61
CA GLU A 346 16.17 1.10 13.20
C GLU A 346 16.51 -0.05 14.15
N ASP A 347 15.82 -0.15 15.28
CA ASP A 347 16.05 -1.20 16.27
C ASP A 347 15.74 -2.59 15.70
N GLU A 348 16.72 -3.50 15.78
CA GLU A 348 16.61 -4.89 15.30
C GLU A 348 15.41 -5.65 15.88
N ARG A 349 14.92 -5.25 17.06
CA ARG A 349 13.75 -5.84 17.70
C ARG A 349 12.45 -5.58 16.94
N PHE A 350 12.33 -4.42 16.29
CA PHE A 350 11.12 -4.00 15.56
C PHE A 350 11.24 -4.20 14.06
N THR A 351 12.42 -3.97 13.49
CA THR A 351 12.66 -4.10 12.05
C THR A 351 12.34 -5.50 11.52
N LYS A 352 12.52 -6.56 12.32
CA LYS A 352 12.13 -7.93 11.93
C LYS A 352 10.65 -8.09 11.55
N PHE A 353 9.76 -7.24 12.07
CA PHE A 353 8.32 -7.30 11.76
C PHE A 353 7.98 -6.46 10.52
N PHE A 354 8.64 -5.32 10.32
CA PHE A 354 8.27 -4.36 9.28
C PHE A 354 9.17 -4.39 8.05
N ASN A 355 10.42 -4.85 8.15
CA ASN A 355 11.33 -4.96 7.01
C ASN A 355 10.78 -5.89 5.93
N PRO A 356 10.23 -7.09 6.23
CA PRO A 356 9.64 -7.93 5.19
C PRO A 356 8.54 -7.20 4.41
N LEU A 357 7.70 -6.44 5.12
CA LEU A 357 6.64 -5.63 4.50
C LEU A 357 7.22 -4.51 3.62
N LYS A 358 8.22 -3.78 4.14
CA LYS A 358 8.90 -2.69 3.42
C LYS A 358 9.62 -3.19 2.18
N GLU A 359 10.35 -4.30 2.29
CA GLU A 359 11.08 -4.93 1.19
C GLU A 359 10.11 -5.42 0.11
N GLN A 360 9.01 -6.06 0.49
CA GLN A 360 7.97 -6.46 -0.45
C GLN A 360 7.38 -5.25 -1.18
N MET A 361 6.98 -4.19 -0.46
CA MET A 361 6.45 -2.98 -1.08
C MET A 361 7.46 -2.32 -2.02
N ALA A 362 8.72 -2.20 -1.61
CA ALA A 362 9.79 -1.55 -2.38
C ALA A 362 10.14 -2.30 -3.67
N SER A 363 9.94 -3.63 -3.70
CA SER A 363 10.27 -4.48 -4.85
C SER A 363 9.28 -4.43 -6.02
N THR A 364 8.14 -3.74 -5.86
CA THR A 364 7.09 -3.73 -6.88
C THR A 364 7.37 -2.72 -8.00
N ILE A 365 6.89 -3.02 -9.21
CA ILE A 365 6.90 -2.06 -10.34
C ILE A 365 6.12 -0.80 -9.95
N LEU A 366 5.01 -0.95 -9.22
CA LEU A 366 4.22 0.18 -8.71
C LEU A 366 5.02 1.12 -7.80
N SER A 367 5.90 0.58 -6.94
CA SER A 367 6.77 1.39 -6.10
C SER A 367 7.75 2.24 -6.92
N ASN A 368 8.33 1.68 -7.99
CA ASN A 368 9.18 2.44 -8.92
C ASN A 368 8.38 3.55 -9.61
N ILE A 369 7.14 3.28 -10.02
CA ILE A 369 6.28 4.29 -10.64
C ILE A 369 5.92 5.41 -9.66
N ILE A 370 5.49 5.08 -8.43
CA ILE A 370 5.07 6.09 -7.46
C ILE A 370 6.27 6.90 -6.96
N SER A 371 7.37 6.23 -6.63
CA SER A 371 8.52 6.84 -5.94
C SER A 371 9.50 7.48 -6.91
N GLN A 372 9.83 6.78 -8.00
CA GLN A 372 10.82 7.23 -8.99
C GLN A 372 10.16 7.95 -10.17
N LYS A 373 8.82 7.96 -10.24
CA LYS A 373 8.05 8.54 -11.35
C LYS A 373 8.40 7.91 -12.70
N ASP A 374 8.90 6.66 -12.70
CA ASP A 374 9.23 5.95 -13.91
C ASP A 374 7.99 5.28 -14.52
N TYR A 375 7.09 6.12 -15.03
CA TYR A 375 5.87 5.67 -15.70
C TYR A 375 6.15 4.86 -16.97
N PHE A 376 7.40 4.84 -17.49
CA PHE A 376 7.76 4.06 -18.67
C PHE A 376 7.76 2.55 -18.41
N LEU A 377 7.96 2.13 -17.16
CA LEU A 377 7.77 0.74 -16.75
C LEU A 377 6.33 0.24 -16.99
N LEU A 378 5.35 1.15 -17.09
CA LEU A 378 3.98 0.79 -17.44
C LEU A 378 3.88 0.26 -18.88
N LEU A 379 4.72 0.79 -19.78
CA LEU A 379 4.72 0.45 -21.21
C LEU A 379 5.34 -0.93 -21.44
N ASP A 380 6.48 -1.19 -20.80
CA ASP A 380 7.23 -2.44 -20.93
C ASP A 380 6.43 -3.66 -20.42
N GLN A 381 5.63 -3.47 -19.37
CA GLN A 381 5.02 -4.58 -18.63
C GLN A 381 3.62 -5.00 -19.12
N LYS A 382 3.10 -4.38 -20.20
CA LYS A 382 1.75 -4.63 -20.74
C LYS A 382 0.67 -4.71 -19.65
N ILE A 383 0.53 -3.63 -18.89
CA ILE A 383 -0.27 -3.64 -17.66
C ILE A 383 -1.74 -3.90 -17.91
N ILE A 384 -2.31 -3.37 -19.01
CA ILE A 384 -3.69 -3.68 -19.37
C ILE A 384 -3.64 -4.82 -20.39
N LYS A 385 -4.07 -6.01 -19.98
CA LYS A 385 -4.10 -7.22 -20.81
C LYS A 385 -5.42 -7.46 -21.50
N GLU A 386 -6.51 -6.95 -20.91
CA GLU A 386 -7.85 -7.04 -21.48
C GLU A 386 -8.63 -5.80 -21.06
N LEU A 387 -9.39 -5.26 -22.01
CA LEU A 387 -10.29 -4.15 -21.77
C LEU A 387 -11.58 -4.40 -22.55
N LYS A 388 -12.71 -4.46 -21.85
CA LYS A 388 -14.04 -4.64 -22.44
C LYS A 388 -15.00 -3.66 -21.81
N GLN A 389 -15.90 -3.13 -22.63
CA GLN A 389 -16.92 -2.21 -22.17
C GLN A 389 -18.28 -2.58 -22.77
N THR A 390 -19.31 -2.41 -21.95
CA THR A 390 -20.72 -2.40 -22.36
C THR A 390 -21.43 -1.21 -21.72
N ASP A 391 -22.72 -1.02 -21.99
CA ASP A 391 -23.55 -0.04 -21.26
C ASP A 391 -23.68 -0.35 -19.76
N SER A 392 -23.45 -1.60 -19.35
CA SER A 392 -23.65 -2.06 -17.97
C SER A 392 -22.35 -2.24 -17.19
N TYR A 393 -21.19 -2.31 -17.84
CA TYR A 393 -19.91 -2.50 -17.15
C TYR A 393 -18.66 -2.12 -17.96
N ILE A 394 -17.56 -1.88 -17.25
CA ILE A 394 -16.18 -1.92 -17.74
C ILE A 394 -15.45 -3.08 -17.07
N LYS A 395 -14.85 -3.96 -17.87
CA LYS A 395 -13.95 -5.03 -17.41
C LYS A 395 -12.52 -4.67 -17.80
N VAL A 396 -11.62 -4.67 -16.82
CA VAL A 396 -10.19 -4.45 -16.99
C VAL A 396 -9.44 -5.66 -16.42
N LYS A 397 -8.54 -6.25 -17.20
CA LYS A 397 -7.57 -7.23 -16.69
C LYS A 397 -6.21 -6.56 -16.57
N ILE A 398 -5.71 -6.47 -15.35
CA ILE A 398 -4.46 -5.83 -14.99
C ILE A 398 -3.38 -6.90 -14.80
N GLY A 399 -2.21 -6.70 -15.39
CA GLY A 399 -1.07 -7.59 -15.27
C GLY A 399 -0.60 -7.73 -13.81
N GLY A 400 -0.62 -8.95 -13.28
CA GLY A 400 -0.27 -9.24 -11.87
C GLY A 400 1.13 -8.79 -11.46
N LYS A 401 2.07 -8.82 -12.41
CA LYS A 401 3.46 -8.38 -12.23
C LYS A 401 3.58 -6.95 -11.67
N LEU A 402 2.62 -6.06 -11.96
CA LEU A 402 2.59 -4.71 -11.40
C LEU A 402 2.67 -4.70 -9.87
N PHE A 403 2.06 -5.72 -9.25
CA PHE A 403 1.98 -5.91 -7.80
C PHE A 403 2.83 -7.10 -7.30
N SER A 404 3.76 -7.58 -8.13
CA SER A 404 4.55 -8.80 -7.86
C SER A 404 3.70 -10.06 -7.67
N LEU A 405 2.59 -10.17 -8.40
CA LEU A 405 1.70 -11.33 -8.41
C LEU A 405 1.94 -12.22 -9.64
N ASP A 406 1.81 -13.53 -9.46
CA ASP A 406 1.91 -14.51 -10.55
C ASP A 406 0.70 -14.46 -11.49
N ASN A 407 -0.48 -14.11 -10.95
CA ASN A 407 -1.74 -14.07 -11.68
C ASN A 407 -2.22 -12.64 -11.90
N ASP A 408 -2.95 -12.45 -13.00
CA ASP A 408 -3.57 -11.17 -13.32
C ASP A 408 -4.74 -10.84 -12.39
N ILE A 409 -5.06 -9.55 -12.32
CA ILE A 409 -6.17 -9.02 -11.53
C ILE A 409 -7.31 -8.69 -12.48
N ASP A 410 -8.47 -9.29 -12.27
CA ASP A 410 -9.71 -8.93 -12.96
C ASP A 410 -10.44 -7.87 -12.14
N VAL A 411 -10.72 -6.72 -12.76
CA VAL A 411 -11.51 -5.63 -12.20
C VAL A 411 -12.77 -5.44 -13.04
N LEU A 412 -13.94 -5.45 -12.41
CA LEU A 412 -15.22 -5.18 -13.04
C LEU A 412 -15.89 -3.98 -12.38
N ILE A 413 -16.14 -2.93 -13.16
CA ILE A 413 -16.82 -1.71 -12.74
C ILE A 413 -18.22 -1.78 -13.34
N ASN A 414 -19.26 -1.94 -12.52
CA ASN A 414 -20.65 -2.07 -12.98
C ASN A 414 -21.40 -0.73 -12.88
N PHE A 415 -22.30 -0.50 -13.81
CA PHE A 415 -23.19 0.66 -13.82
C PHE A 415 -24.65 0.24 -13.65
N ASN A 416 -25.43 1.11 -13.02
CA ASN A 416 -26.88 0.97 -12.89
C ASN A 416 -27.59 1.35 -14.21
N GLU A 417 -28.92 1.25 -14.23
CA GLU A 417 -29.74 1.60 -15.41
C GLU A 417 -29.59 3.06 -15.87
N ASN A 418 -29.16 3.97 -14.97
CA ASN A 418 -28.88 5.37 -15.25
C ASN A 418 -27.44 5.63 -15.70
N LYS A 419 -26.63 4.58 -15.90
CA LYS A 419 -25.20 4.63 -16.23
C LYS A 419 -24.32 5.27 -15.14
N GLU A 420 -24.77 5.23 -13.89
CA GLU A 420 -23.98 5.64 -12.72
C GLU A 420 -23.31 4.42 -12.09
N LEU A 421 -22.16 4.61 -11.44
CA LEU A 421 -21.41 3.56 -10.77
C LEU A 421 -22.28 2.88 -9.70
N ASP A 422 -22.46 1.58 -9.85
CA ASP A 422 -23.22 0.73 -8.92
C ASP A 422 -22.25 0.01 -7.98
N ASN A 423 -21.33 -0.77 -8.54
CA ASN A 423 -20.38 -1.55 -7.75
C ASN A 423 -19.06 -1.81 -8.48
N ILE A 424 -18.02 -2.09 -7.70
CA ILE A 424 -16.70 -2.50 -8.18
C ILE A 424 -16.41 -3.89 -7.65
N LEU A 425 -16.08 -4.83 -8.55
CA LEU A 425 -15.59 -6.16 -8.23
C LEU A 425 -14.11 -6.27 -8.56
N LEU A 426 -13.36 -6.93 -7.70
CA LEU A 426 -11.96 -7.28 -7.91
C LEU A 426 -11.78 -8.75 -7.58
N SER A 427 -11.14 -9.48 -8.50
CA SER A 427 -10.82 -10.90 -8.35
C SER A 427 -9.37 -11.15 -8.73
N LEU A 428 -8.63 -11.86 -7.88
CA LEU A 428 -7.25 -12.28 -8.16
C LEU A 428 -6.87 -13.55 -7.38
N ILE A 429 -5.78 -14.20 -7.79
CA ILE A 429 -5.21 -15.35 -7.09
C ILE A 429 -3.83 -15.01 -6.56
N MET A 430 -3.63 -15.15 -5.26
CA MET A 430 -2.35 -14.90 -4.59
C MET A 430 -2.04 -16.04 -3.61
N ASN A 431 -0.88 -16.67 -3.74
CA ASN A 431 -0.42 -17.78 -2.89
C ASN A 431 -1.49 -18.89 -2.76
N ASP A 432 -2.03 -19.36 -3.89
CA ASP A 432 -3.09 -20.39 -3.97
C ASP A 432 -4.41 -20.01 -3.28
N LYS A 433 -4.63 -18.71 -3.02
CA LYS A 433 -5.89 -18.18 -2.49
C LYS A 433 -6.61 -17.33 -3.51
N ASN A 434 -7.89 -17.61 -3.67
CA ASN A 434 -8.84 -16.80 -4.42
C ASN A 434 -9.26 -15.61 -3.56
N ILE A 435 -8.91 -14.41 -4.01
CA ILE A 435 -9.24 -13.14 -3.39
C ILE A 435 -10.35 -12.49 -4.21
N ASN A 436 -11.49 -12.25 -3.59
CA ASN A 436 -12.61 -11.55 -4.19
C ASN A 436 -13.02 -10.37 -3.30
N LEU A 437 -13.25 -9.22 -3.92
CA LEU A 437 -13.64 -7.98 -3.26
C LEU A 437 -14.78 -7.36 -4.06
N LYS A 438 -15.82 -6.89 -3.37
CA LYS A 438 -16.97 -6.20 -3.92
C LYS A 438 -17.25 -4.97 -3.07
N ALA A 439 -17.26 -3.80 -3.70
CA ALA A 439 -17.67 -2.54 -3.10
C ALA A 439 -18.93 -2.02 -3.81
N ASP A 440 -20.04 -1.95 -3.11
CA ASP A 440 -21.30 -1.36 -3.60
C ASP A 440 -21.41 0.08 -3.09
N LEU A 441 -21.77 1.00 -3.98
CA LEU A 441 -22.11 2.37 -3.60
C LEU A 441 -23.61 2.48 -3.40
N LEU A 442 -24.02 2.95 -2.22
CA LEU A 442 -25.41 3.02 -1.82
C LEU A 442 -25.81 4.45 -1.46
N THR A 443 -27.12 4.68 -1.46
CA THR A 443 -27.70 5.93 -0.96
C THR A 443 -27.43 6.09 0.53
N TYR A 444 -26.96 7.27 0.91
CA TYR A 444 -26.77 7.69 2.30
C TYR A 444 -28.11 7.64 3.06
N ASP A 445 -28.10 7.06 4.25
CA ASP A 445 -29.26 6.90 5.11
C ASP A 445 -29.28 8.00 6.19
N GLU A 446 -30.17 8.99 6.02
CA GLU A 446 -30.30 10.10 6.98
C GLU A 446 -30.93 9.67 8.32
N GLU A 447 -31.59 8.51 8.39
CA GLU A 447 -32.33 8.06 9.58
C GLU A 447 -31.48 7.18 10.51
N ASN A 448 -30.52 6.42 9.96
CA ASN A 448 -29.64 5.54 10.72
C ASN A 448 -28.22 6.10 10.79
N LEU A 449 -27.99 7.01 11.74
CA LEU A 449 -26.69 7.65 11.98
C LEU A 449 -25.85 6.99 13.08
N HIS A 450 -26.43 6.05 13.83
CA HIS A 450 -25.82 5.35 14.95
C HIS A 450 -26.29 3.90 14.98
N ILE A 451 -25.36 2.95 15.17
CA ILE A 451 -25.66 1.51 15.30
C ILE A 451 -25.34 0.97 16.70
N LEU A 452 -24.71 1.79 17.55
CA LEU A 452 -24.41 1.51 18.95
C LEU A 452 -25.28 2.37 19.88
N ASP A 453 -25.61 1.85 21.06
CA ASP A 453 -26.31 2.63 22.10
C ASP A 453 -25.31 3.42 22.92
N GLU A 454 -25.34 4.74 22.83
CA GLU A 454 -24.48 5.68 23.58
C GLU A 454 -24.61 5.52 25.10
N ASN A 455 -25.72 4.98 25.60
CA ASN A 455 -25.99 4.86 27.03
C ASN A 455 -25.47 3.54 27.64
N ASP A 456 -24.88 2.67 26.83
CA ASP A 456 -24.30 1.43 27.34
C ASP A 456 -22.98 1.68 28.09
N ASN A 457 -22.48 0.65 28.78
CA ASN A 457 -21.20 0.72 29.47
C ASN A 457 -20.05 0.40 28.51
N TYR A 458 -19.23 1.42 28.22
CA TYR A 458 -18.03 1.29 27.39
C TYR A 458 -16.77 1.40 28.25
N LEU A 459 -15.79 0.52 27.99
CA LEU A 459 -14.43 0.66 28.49
C LEU A 459 -13.73 1.85 27.83
N ASP A 460 -13.10 2.71 28.62
CA ASP A 460 -12.45 3.91 28.09
C ASP A 460 -11.00 3.65 27.69
N PHE A 461 -10.75 3.55 26.38
CA PHE A 461 -9.44 3.31 25.82
C PHE A 461 -8.79 4.58 25.23
N SER A 462 -9.32 5.76 25.56
CA SER A 462 -8.83 7.05 25.05
C SER A 462 -7.33 7.29 25.31
N ASP A 463 -6.78 6.69 26.37
CA ASP A 463 -5.37 6.86 26.74
C ASP A 463 -4.52 5.61 26.45
N ILE A 464 -5.01 4.65 25.65
CA ILE A 464 -4.24 3.43 25.32
C ILE A 464 -2.93 3.76 24.58
N ALA A 465 -2.91 4.84 23.79
CA ALA A 465 -1.71 5.29 23.09
C ALA A 465 -0.57 5.62 24.07
N ILE A 466 -0.89 6.12 25.27
CA ILE A 466 0.08 6.40 26.33
C ILE A 466 0.67 5.08 26.84
N LEU A 467 -0.17 4.07 27.13
CA LEU A 467 0.29 2.75 27.53
C LEU A 467 1.26 2.15 26.49
N LEU A 468 0.88 2.21 25.21
CA LEU A 468 1.70 1.73 24.10
C LEU A 468 3.04 2.48 24.01
N LYS A 469 3.03 3.81 24.14
CA LYS A 469 4.24 4.64 24.15
C LYS A 469 5.20 4.23 25.26
N PHE A 470 4.69 4.02 26.48
CA PHE A 470 5.50 3.57 27.61
C PHE A 470 6.06 2.17 27.38
N GLY A 471 5.26 1.25 26.82
CA GLY A 471 5.70 -0.10 26.45
C GLY A 471 6.80 -0.09 25.39
N LEU A 472 6.68 0.75 24.38
CA LEU A 472 7.72 0.92 23.36
C LEU A 472 9.01 1.50 23.91
N LYS A 473 8.91 2.54 24.74
CA LYS A 473 10.10 3.15 25.31
C LYS A 473 10.82 2.19 26.27
N THR A 474 10.07 1.48 27.09
CA THR A 474 10.59 0.47 28.02
C THR A 474 11.19 -0.72 27.30
N SER A 475 10.58 -1.19 26.21
CA SER A 475 11.12 -2.33 25.44
C SER A 475 12.43 -2.01 24.72
N LYS A 476 12.77 -0.72 24.57
CA LYS A 476 14.06 -0.28 24.01
C LYS A 476 15.23 -0.34 24.99
N LEU A 477 14.99 -0.53 26.28
CA LEU A 477 16.05 -0.60 27.28
C LEU A 477 17.00 -1.78 26.99
N ALA A 478 18.30 -1.53 27.04
CA ALA A 478 19.33 -2.54 26.78
C ALA A 478 19.61 -3.40 28.02
N SER A 479 19.65 -2.78 29.20
CA SER A 479 19.88 -3.48 30.45
C SER A 479 19.05 -2.85 31.56
N TYR A 480 18.36 -3.68 32.33
CA TYR A 480 17.52 -3.19 33.41
C TYR A 480 17.36 -4.19 34.56
N HIS A 481 17.12 -3.64 35.75
CA HIS A 481 16.90 -4.39 36.99
C HIS A 481 15.48 -4.13 37.50
N ILE A 482 14.74 -5.21 37.67
CA ILE A 482 13.42 -5.24 38.30
C ILE A 482 13.57 -5.84 39.69
N GLN A 483 13.19 -5.08 40.71
CA GLN A 483 13.15 -5.53 42.10
C GLN A 483 11.71 -5.61 42.59
N GLY A 484 11.38 -6.59 43.41
CA GLY A 484 10.01 -6.75 43.87
C GLY A 484 9.82 -7.78 44.97
N THR A 485 8.55 -8.12 45.16
CA THR A 485 8.10 -9.19 46.04
C THR A 485 7.06 -10.04 45.33
N VAL A 486 7.17 -11.35 45.47
CA VAL A 486 6.14 -12.31 45.06
C VAL A 486 5.52 -12.90 46.33
N ASN A 487 4.21 -12.78 46.47
CA ASN A 487 3.45 -13.43 47.54
C ASN A 487 2.66 -14.59 46.94
N VAL A 488 2.86 -15.79 47.46
CA VAL A 488 2.07 -16.98 47.10
C VAL A 488 1.33 -17.47 48.33
N LYS A 489 0.00 -17.32 48.33
CA LYS A 489 -0.88 -17.87 49.36
C LYS A 489 -1.40 -19.22 48.92
N VAL A 490 -1.00 -20.27 49.64
CA VAL A 490 -1.49 -21.64 49.43
C VAL A 490 -2.15 -22.09 50.73
N LEU A 491 -3.45 -22.41 50.69
CA LEU A 491 -4.23 -22.74 51.89
C LEU A 491 -4.15 -21.62 52.94
N THR A 492 -3.64 -21.91 54.14
CA THR A 492 -3.42 -20.93 55.23
C THR A 492 -2.00 -20.36 55.26
N PHE A 493 -1.12 -20.77 54.34
CA PHE A 493 0.28 -20.35 54.32
C PHE A 493 0.49 -19.18 53.35
N SER A 494 1.41 -18.27 53.71
CA SER A 494 1.82 -17.12 52.91
C SER A 494 3.32 -17.22 52.65
N LEU A 495 3.73 -17.38 51.40
CA LEU A 495 5.11 -17.40 50.95
C LEU A 495 5.46 -16.01 50.39
N ASP A 496 5.98 -15.14 51.23
CA ASP A 496 6.50 -13.83 50.83
C ASP A 496 7.97 -13.93 50.41
N MET A 497 8.23 -13.70 49.13
CA MET A 497 9.54 -13.88 48.51
C MET A 497 10.05 -12.55 47.95
N GLY A 498 11.29 -12.21 48.27
CA GLY A 498 11.99 -11.12 47.59
C GLY A 498 12.34 -11.53 46.16
N LEU A 499 12.22 -10.60 45.22
CA LEU A 499 12.46 -10.82 43.80
C LEU A 499 13.48 -9.83 43.25
N ASN A 500 14.47 -10.34 42.53
CA ASN A 500 15.39 -9.53 41.74
C ASN A 500 15.54 -10.14 40.35
N PHE A 501 15.30 -9.36 39.30
CA PHE A 501 15.46 -9.75 37.90
C PHE A 501 16.38 -8.76 37.20
N TYR A 502 17.50 -9.22 36.69
CA TYR A 502 18.40 -8.48 35.84
C TYR A 502 18.23 -9.00 34.42
N ILE A 503 17.89 -8.11 33.50
CA ILE A 503 17.63 -8.44 32.11
C ILE A 503 18.60 -7.64 31.26
N ASN A 504 19.22 -8.30 30.29
CA ASN A 504 20.04 -7.67 29.27
C ASN A 504 19.54 -8.13 27.90
N VAL A 505 19.30 -7.17 27.02
CA VAL A 505 18.80 -7.37 25.66
C VAL A 505 19.78 -6.74 24.69
N ASP A 506 20.40 -7.57 23.87
CA ASP A 506 21.32 -7.17 22.82
C ASP A 506 20.82 -7.73 21.48
N GLY A 507 20.07 -6.91 20.75
CA GLY A 507 19.37 -7.30 19.53
C GLY A 507 18.41 -8.48 19.75
N LYS A 508 18.78 -9.66 19.24
CA LYS A 508 18.02 -10.92 19.37
C LYS A 508 18.39 -11.75 20.61
N ASN A 509 19.50 -11.42 21.27
CA ASN A 509 19.97 -12.17 22.42
C ASN A 509 19.39 -11.58 23.70
N VAL A 510 18.67 -12.40 24.46
CA VAL A 510 18.12 -12.02 25.76
C VAL A 510 18.82 -12.83 26.82
N LYS A 511 19.35 -12.15 27.83
CA LYS A 511 19.95 -12.75 29.02
C LYS A 511 19.14 -12.34 30.22
N VAL A 512 18.82 -13.32 31.07
CA VAL A 512 18.11 -13.07 32.32
C VAL A 512 18.87 -13.71 33.46
N TYR A 513 19.08 -12.95 34.53
CA TYR A 513 19.53 -13.44 35.82
C TYR A 513 18.50 -13.04 36.86
N ALA A 514 17.86 -14.00 37.51
CA ALA A 514 16.86 -13.73 38.53
C ALA A 514 17.14 -14.48 39.83
N GLU A 515 16.73 -13.87 40.94
CA GLU A 515 16.85 -14.43 42.28
C GLU A 515 15.51 -14.30 43.03
N LEU A 516 15.13 -15.39 43.69
CA LEU A 516 14.08 -15.44 44.70
C LEU A 516 14.73 -15.73 46.06
N ASP A 517 14.77 -14.73 46.94
CA ASP A 517 15.40 -14.84 48.27
C ASP A 517 14.76 -13.86 49.28
N PRO A 518 14.36 -14.31 50.48
CA PRO A 518 14.22 -15.70 50.90
C PRO A 518 12.92 -16.32 50.38
N ILE A 519 12.91 -17.64 50.18
CA ILE A 519 11.71 -18.44 50.01
C ILE A 519 11.33 -19.04 51.37
N PRO A 520 10.20 -18.62 51.98
CA PRO A 520 9.77 -19.17 53.26
C PRO A 520 9.51 -20.68 53.18
N CYS A 521 9.86 -21.39 54.26
CA CYS A 521 9.71 -22.83 54.35
C CYS A 521 8.72 -23.20 55.48
N PHE A 522 7.67 -23.94 55.13
CA PHE A 522 6.66 -24.42 56.05
C PHE A 522 6.60 -25.95 56.03
N ILE A 523 6.58 -26.55 57.23
CA ILE A 523 6.45 -28.01 57.38
C ILE A 523 5.14 -28.47 56.74
N GLY A 524 5.23 -29.49 55.88
CA GLY A 524 4.05 -30.08 55.23
C GLY A 524 3.54 -29.26 54.03
N LEU A 525 4.14 -28.12 53.71
CA LEU A 525 3.93 -27.41 52.45
C LEU A 525 5.11 -27.66 51.51
N ASN A 526 6.28 -27.14 51.90
CA ASN A 526 7.49 -27.14 51.07
C ASN A 526 8.79 -27.45 51.85
N SER A 527 8.69 -27.88 53.10
CA SER A 527 9.82 -28.25 53.94
C SER A 527 9.51 -29.45 54.83
N SER A 528 10.57 -30.15 55.24
CA SER A 528 10.52 -31.22 56.24
C SER A 528 11.00 -30.77 57.64
N SER A 529 11.38 -29.50 57.84
CA SER A 529 11.97 -28.98 59.08
C SER A 529 11.58 -27.53 59.38
N LEU A 530 11.53 -27.14 60.66
CA LEU A 530 11.18 -25.77 61.10
C LEU A 530 12.29 -24.73 60.85
N SER A 531 13.50 -25.16 60.51
CA SER A 531 14.68 -24.29 60.37
C SER A 531 15.26 -24.27 58.96
N GLU A 532 14.46 -24.70 57.97
CA GLU A 532 14.88 -24.67 56.59
C GLU A 532 14.76 -23.25 56.01
N LYS A 533 15.78 -22.81 55.28
CA LYS A 533 15.71 -21.63 54.41
C LYS A 533 15.93 -22.06 52.98
N ARG A 534 15.25 -21.42 52.05
CA ARG A 534 15.38 -21.71 50.63
C ARG A 534 15.61 -20.43 49.85
N LYS A 535 16.39 -20.53 48.78
CA LYS A 535 16.51 -19.51 47.74
C LYS A 535 16.62 -20.18 46.38
N ALA A 536 16.25 -19.45 45.33
CA ALA A 536 16.33 -19.95 43.98
C ALA A 536 16.92 -18.92 43.03
N LYS A 537 17.61 -19.40 41.99
CA LYS A 537 18.11 -18.59 40.90
C LYS A 537 17.60 -19.11 39.57
N PHE A 538 17.36 -18.18 38.65
CA PHE A 538 16.92 -18.43 37.30
C PHE A 538 17.89 -17.75 36.35
N ILE A 539 18.42 -18.52 35.41
CA ILE A 539 19.32 -18.00 34.40
C ILE A 539 18.75 -18.42 33.05
N TYR A 540 18.52 -17.44 32.18
CA TYR A 540 18.13 -17.68 30.80
C TYR A 540 19.27 -17.24 29.88
N GLU A 541 19.74 -18.18 29.06
CA GLU A 541 20.69 -17.96 27.98
C GLU A 541 20.22 -18.77 26.78
N THR A 542 19.83 -18.06 25.72
CA THR A 542 19.65 -18.55 24.35
C THR A 542 19.17 -20.02 24.26
N GLY A 543 17.86 -20.23 24.43
CA GLY A 543 17.23 -21.56 24.27
C GLY A 543 17.21 -22.44 25.52
N PHE A 544 17.92 -22.06 26.59
CA PHE A 544 17.94 -22.83 27.84
C PHE A 544 17.56 -22.00 29.06
N VAL A 545 16.86 -22.64 29.98
CA VAL A 545 16.58 -22.16 31.32
C VAL A 545 17.37 -23.00 32.32
N TYR A 546 18.20 -22.33 33.11
CA TYR A 546 18.94 -22.94 34.20
C TYR A 546 18.32 -22.53 35.53
N LEU A 547 18.04 -23.52 36.36
CA LEU A 547 17.42 -23.34 37.66
C LEU A 547 18.37 -23.85 38.73
N GLN A 548 18.63 -23.01 39.73
CA GLN A 548 19.30 -23.41 40.95
C GLN A 548 18.35 -23.26 42.13
N ARG A 549 18.34 -24.24 43.01
CA ARG A 549 17.71 -24.14 44.33
C ARG A 549 18.72 -24.49 45.41
N THR A 550 18.83 -23.64 46.42
CA THR A 550 19.64 -23.89 47.60
C THR A 550 18.74 -24.05 48.81
N ASP A 551 18.83 -25.20 49.48
CA ASP A 551 18.16 -25.49 50.74
C ASP A 551 19.19 -25.46 51.88
N GLU A 552 19.02 -24.61 52.88
CA GLU A 552 19.82 -24.58 54.11
C GLU A 552 19.01 -25.17 55.26
N LYS A 553 19.52 -26.21 55.93
CA LYS A 553 18.85 -26.90 57.05
C LYS A 553 19.68 -26.82 58.33
N GLY A 554 19.03 -26.57 59.46
CA GLY A 554 19.59 -26.78 60.80
C GLY A 554 19.74 -25.52 61.66
N LEU A 555 19.47 -25.66 62.95
CA LEU A 555 19.54 -24.58 63.95
C LEU A 555 20.96 -24.30 64.46
N ILE A 556 21.84 -25.31 64.50
CA ILE A 556 23.18 -25.24 65.09
C ILE A 556 24.27 -25.63 64.08
N PHE A 557 24.06 -26.71 63.32
CA PHE A 557 24.90 -27.07 62.18
C PHE A 557 24.09 -26.86 60.91
N LYS A 558 24.49 -25.89 60.08
CA LYS A 558 23.85 -25.61 58.80
C LYS A 558 24.36 -26.58 57.75
N GLU A 559 23.47 -27.43 57.24
CA GLU A 559 23.70 -28.22 56.04
C GLU A 559 23.11 -27.47 54.86
N THR A 560 23.94 -27.12 53.88
CA THR A 560 23.51 -26.50 52.63
C THR A 560 23.49 -27.55 51.54
N LYS A 561 22.37 -27.68 50.83
CA LYS A 561 22.21 -28.58 49.69
C LYS A 561 21.72 -27.82 48.48
N ASP A 562 22.46 -27.91 47.39
CA ASP A 562 22.11 -27.32 46.11
C ASP A 562 21.48 -28.35 45.17
N TYR A 563 20.53 -27.88 44.38
CA TYR A 563 19.85 -28.61 43.32
C TYR A 563 19.92 -27.80 42.04
N TYR A 564 20.10 -28.48 40.92
CA TYR A 564 20.29 -27.85 39.61
C TYR A 564 19.43 -28.52 38.55
N LYS A 565 18.92 -27.72 37.61
CA LYS A 565 18.27 -28.17 36.39
C LYS A 565 18.70 -27.30 35.22
N LYS A 566 18.96 -27.93 34.08
CA LYS A 566 19.11 -27.29 32.78
C LYS A 566 17.99 -27.80 31.89
N VAL A 567 17.18 -26.89 31.36
CA VAL A 567 15.93 -27.22 30.68
C VAL A 567 15.89 -26.49 29.35
N ASP A 568 15.46 -27.18 28.29
CA ASP A 568 15.10 -26.53 27.03
C ASP A 568 13.95 -25.53 27.25
N GLU A 569 13.99 -24.37 26.60
CA GLU A 569 13.02 -23.28 26.82
C GLU A 569 11.58 -23.69 26.50
N LYS A 570 11.36 -24.51 25.46
CA LYS A 570 10.01 -24.94 25.07
C LYS A 570 9.49 -25.96 26.06
N TYR A 571 10.36 -26.86 26.52
CA TYR A 571 10.01 -27.84 27.54
C TYR A 571 9.70 -27.17 28.88
N PHE A 572 10.48 -26.16 29.27
CA PHE A 572 10.23 -25.34 30.45
C PHE A 572 8.88 -24.63 30.37
N ALA A 573 8.57 -23.97 29.25
CA ALA A 573 7.34 -23.21 29.08
C ALA A 573 6.08 -24.08 29.22
N GLN A 574 6.12 -25.33 28.71
CA GLN A 574 4.98 -26.25 28.82
C GLN A 574 4.82 -26.89 30.21
N HIS A 575 5.88 -26.92 31.02
CA HIS A 575 5.89 -27.53 32.36
C HIS A 575 6.23 -26.51 33.46
N ILE A 576 5.84 -25.25 33.25
CA ILE A 576 6.21 -24.13 34.11
C ILE A 576 5.76 -24.33 35.57
N ASP A 577 4.64 -25.01 35.79
CA ASP A 577 4.13 -25.41 37.10
C ASP A 577 5.10 -26.34 37.85
N THR A 578 5.64 -27.34 37.15
CA THR A 578 6.57 -28.32 37.70
C THR A 578 7.89 -27.66 38.11
N TYR A 579 8.36 -26.69 37.34
CA TYR A 579 9.60 -25.99 37.66
C TYR A 579 9.40 -24.88 38.71
N LEU A 580 8.38 -24.04 38.59
CA LEU A 580 8.16 -22.95 39.55
C LEU A 580 7.59 -23.46 40.87
N LEU A 581 6.51 -24.25 40.84
CA LEU A 581 5.87 -24.72 42.07
C LEU A 581 6.58 -25.96 42.63
N GLY A 582 6.97 -26.90 41.76
CA GLY A 582 7.63 -28.13 42.17
C GLY A 582 9.10 -27.93 42.53
N PHE A 583 9.93 -27.51 41.57
CA PHE A 583 11.37 -27.37 41.78
C PHE A 583 11.70 -26.17 42.66
N VAL A 584 11.37 -24.95 42.23
CA VAL A 584 11.75 -23.69 42.88
C VAL A 584 11.10 -23.55 44.25
N LEU A 585 9.77 -23.58 44.34
CA LEU A 585 9.09 -23.44 45.63
C LEU A 585 9.24 -24.69 46.49
N GLY A 586 9.46 -25.86 45.89
CA GLY A 586 9.63 -27.13 46.59
C GLY A 586 8.35 -27.67 47.19
N LEU A 587 7.18 -27.40 46.58
CA LEU A 587 5.90 -27.93 47.07
C LEU A 587 5.93 -29.46 47.10
N ASN A 588 5.38 -30.06 48.15
CA ASN A 588 5.39 -31.52 48.29
C ASN A 588 4.55 -32.23 47.22
N ASP A 589 4.82 -33.53 47.02
CA ASP A 589 4.17 -34.34 45.97
C ASP A 589 2.64 -34.41 46.11
N ASN A 590 2.09 -34.33 47.32
CA ASN A 590 0.65 -34.38 47.52
C ASN A 590 -0.02 -33.11 46.97
N ILE A 591 0.58 -31.94 47.21
CA ILE A 591 0.11 -30.66 46.68
C ILE A 591 0.33 -30.60 45.16
N MET A 592 1.50 -31.05 44.68
CA MET A 592 1.78 -31.11 43.25
C MET A 592 0.83 -32.06 42.49
N LYS A 593 0.41 -33.18 43.12
CA LYS A 593 -0.60 -34.09 42.53
C LYS A 593 -1.97 -33.43 42.38
N SER A 594 -2.41 -32.62 43.35
CA SER A 594 -3.66 -31.87 43.25
C SER A 594 -3.62 -30.83 42.12
N ILE A 595 -2.48 -30.18 41.91
CA ILE A 595 -2.29 -29.21 40.82
C ILE A 595 -2.38 -29.91 39.45
N LYS A 596 -1.69 -31.05 39.27
CA LYS A 596 -1.59 -31.77 37.99
C LYS A 596 -2.89 -32.39 37.46
N THR A 597 -3.96 -32.48 38.25
CA THR A 597 -5.26 -33.01 37.78
C THR A 597 -6.13 -31.99 37.05
N SER A 598 -5.70 -30.72 36.98
CA SER A 598 -6.41 -29.61 36.33
C SER A 598 -5.85 -29.33 34.92
N SER A 599 -5.96 -30.30 34.01
CA SER A 599 -5.50 -30.10 32.62
C SER A 599 -6.56 -29.37 31.78
N PRO A 600 -6.13 -28.45 30.88
CA PRO A 600 -7.03 -27.79 29.95
C PRO A 600 -7.74 -28.83 29.07
N SER A 601 -9.07 -28.84 29.07
CA SER A 601 -9.86 -29.86 28.39
C SER A 601 -10.65 -29.35 27.20
N ASP A 602 -10.53 -28.07 26.85
CA ASP A 602 -11.45 -27.46 25.89
C ASP A 602 -10.77 -27.09 24.58
N THR A 603 -11.20 -27.74 23.49
CA THR A 603 -10.79 -27.45 22.12
C THR A 603 -11.58 -26.27 21.52
N THR A 604 -12.39 -25.58 22.34
CA THR A 604 -13.16 -24.43 21.88
C THR A 604 -12.25 -23.25 21.53
N PRO A 605 -12.50 -22.54 20.42
CA PRO A 605 -11.73 -21.35 20.07
C PRO A 605 -11.76 -20.25 21.16
N ILE A 606 -10.69 -19.47 21.28
CA ILE A 606 -10.62 -18.29 22.18
C ILE A 606 -11.67 -17.26 21.75
N LYS A 607 -12.51 -16.82 22.69
CA LYS A 607 -13.47 -15.73 22.52
C LYS A 607 -12.82 -14.42 22.94
N TYR A 608 -12.21 -13.72 21.98
CA TYR A 608 -11.45 -12.49 22.23
C TYR A 608 -12.26 -11.40 22.94
N GLU A 609 -13.57 -11.38 22.72
CA GLU A 609 -14.50 -10.44 23.33
C GLU A 609 -14.66 -10.61 24.85
N ASN A 610 -14.21 -11.74 25.40
CA ASN A 610 -14.28 -12.03 26.83
C ASN A 610 -12.94 -11.90 27.55
N ILE A 611 -11.86 -11.47 26.86
CA ILE A 611 -10.51 -11.43 27.43
C ILE A 611 -10.33 -10.25 28.38
N ILE A 612 -10.83 -9.06 28.03
CA ILE A 612 -10.66 -7.85 28.83
C ILE A 612 -11.92 -7.64 29.66
N ASN A 613 -11.80 -7.76 30.98
CA ASN A 613 -12.90 -7.53 31.92
C ASN A 613 -12.99 -6.05 32.34
N ASP A 614 -11.84 -5.38 32.48
CA ASP A 614 -11.76 -3.98 32.93
C ASP A 614 -10.49 -3.31 32.38
N PHE A 615 -10.59 -2.02 32.09
CA PHE A 615 -9.48 -1.18 31.68
C PHE A 615 -9.73 0.25 32.20
N LYS A 616 -8.80 0.74 33.04
CA LYS A 616 -8.88 2.08 33.64
C LYS A 616 -7.53 2.75 33.59
N PHE A 617 -7.53 4.04 33.30
CA PHE A 617 -6.35 4.89 33.36
C PHE A 617 -6.54 6.04 34.35
N ASP A 618 -5.63 6.12 35.30
CA ASP A 618 -5.48 7.24 36.21
C ASP A 618 -4.35 8.13 35.69
N LYS A 619 -4.75 9.24 35.07
CA LYS A 619 -3.84 10.22 34.47
C LYS A 619 -2.98 10.96 35.50
N GLU A 620 -3.44 11.13 36.73
CA GLU A 620 -2.68 11.84 37.77
C GLU A 620 -1.48 11.01 38.22
N ASN A 621 -1.66 9.69 38.33
CA ASN A 621 -0.63 8.76 38.78
C ASN A 621 0.06 7.99 37.62
N LEU A 622 -0.29 8.30 36.37
CA LEU A 622 0.14 7.57 35.17
C LEU A 622 0.00 6.04 35.35
N LYS A 623 -1.18 5.62 35.83
CA LYS A 623 -1.44 4.24 36.27
C LYS A 623 -2.56 3.61 35.47
N TRP A 624 -2.30 2.42 34.95
CA TRP A 624 -3.27 1.57 34.26
C TRP A 624 -3.67 0.41 35.16
N ASP A 625 -4.97 0.18 35.31
CA ASP A 625 -5.53 -1.02 35.93
C ASP A 625 -6.26 -1.83 34.86
N ILE A 626 -5.81 -3.06 34.65
CA ILE A 626 -6.27 -3.96 33.58
C ILE A 626 -6.69 -5.28 34.23
N SER A 627 -7.88 -5.77 33.92
CA SER A 627 -8.35 -7.09 34.36
C SER A 627 -8.51 -8.01 33.15
N LEU A 628 -7.81 -9.14 33.17
CA LEU A 628 -7.78 -10.11 32.08
C LEU A 628 -8.41 -11.44 32.52
N ASN A 629 -9.34 -11.96 31.73
CA ASN A 629 -9.96 -13.27 31.93
C ASN A 629 -8.99 -14.38 31.49
N MET A 630 -8.19 -14.86 32.42
CA MET A 630 -7.20 -15.90 32.13
C MET A 630 -7.83 -17.25 31.84
N LYS A 631 -9.04 -17.53 32.35
CA LYS A 631 -9.78 -18.75 32.00
C LYS A 631 -10.04 -18.83 30.50
N GLU A 632 -10.57 -17.75 29.91
CA GLU A 632 -10.81 -17.70 28.47
C GLU A 632 -9.50 -17.75 27.66
N LEU A 633 -8.48 -16.98 28.08
CA LEU A 633 -7.21 -16.87 27.36
C LEU A 633 -6.41 -18.18 27.37
N SER A 634 -6.41 -18.90 28.48
CA SER A 634 -5.63 -20.13 28.68
C SER A 634 -6.42 -21.42 28.42
N LYS A 635 -7.75 -21.32 28.31
CA LYS A 635 -8.67 -22.47 28.32
C LYS A 635 -8.54 -23.35 29.55
N ASN A 636 -8.17 -22.73 30.68
CA ASN A 636 -8.04 -23.39 31.96
C ASN A 636 -9.03 -22.78 32.97
N ASP A 637 -10.07 -23.54 33.29
CA ASP A 637 -11.11 -23.17 34.24
C ASP A 637 -10.60 -22.93 35.67
N SER A 638 -9.41 -23.43 35.99
CA SER A 638 -8.75 -23.18 37.26
C SER A 638 -8.14 -21.78 37.36
N LEU A 639 -8.00 -21.02 36.26
CA LEU A 639 -7.43 -19.67 36.31
C LEU A 639 -8.53 -18.62 36.46
N GLY A 640 -8.48 -17.86 37.57
CA GLY A 640 -9.29 -16.66 37.73
C GLY A 640 -8.74 -15.47 36.95
N ASP A 641 -9.32 -14.30 37.17
CA ASP A 641 -8.87 -13.08 36.50
C ASP A 641 -7.45 -12.67 36.95
N LEU A 642 -6.66 -12.21 35.99
CA LEU A 642 -5.38 -11.55 36.22
C LEU A 642 -5.62 -10.05 36.28
N ASN A 643 -5.46 -9.48 37.47
CA ASN A 643 -5.57 -8.05 37.69
C ASN A 643 -4.17 -7.44 37.69
N VAL A 644 -3.92 -6.51 36.77
CA VAL A 644 -2.61 -5.88 36.55
C VAL A 644 -2.74 -4.38 36.77
N SER A 645 -1.92 -3.84 37.67
CA SER A 645 -1.69 -2.40 37.83
C SER A 645 -0.30 -2.05 37.31
N ILE A 646 -0.21 -1.29 36.22
CA ILE A 646 1.07 -0.78 35.70
C ILE A 646 1.11 0.72 35.97
N SER A 647 2.24 1.26 36.41
CA SER A 647 2.42 2.71 36.51
C SER A 647 3.71 3.14 35.83
N GLY A 648 3.68 4.32 35.26
CA GLY A 648 4.79 4.91 34.56
C GLY A 648 5.44 6.07 35.31
N ASN A 649 6.64 6.49 34.87
CA ASN A 649 7.34 7.66 35.39
C ASN A 649 7.29 8.86 34.44
N SER A 650 7.87 10.00 34.86
CA SER A 650 7.95 11.23 34.06
C SER A 650 8.76 11.09 32.76
N ASP A 651 9.61 10.07 32.69
CA ASP A 651 10.43 9.77 31.52
C ASP A 651 9.75 8.77 30.58
N ASP A 652 8.43 8.58 30.66
CA ASP A 652 7.67 7.66 29.80
C ASP A 652 8.12 6.18 29.86
N TYR A 653 8.70 5.71 30.97
CA TYR A 653 9.00 4.29 31.20
C TYR A 653 8.02 3.67 32.19
N PHE A 654 7.77 2.37 32.06
CA PHE A 654 7.09 1.63 33.11
C PHE A 654 7.99 1.56 34.35
N GLU A 655 7.45 2.00 35.49
CA GLU A 655 8.18 2.03 36.75
C GLU A 655 7.71 0.94 37.70
N ASN A 656 6.40 0.77 37.88
CA ASN A 656 5.88 -0.23 38.82
C ASN A 656 4.85 -1.14 38.15
N LEU A 657 4.88 -2.42 38.54
CA LEU A 657 3.94 -3.46 38.15
C LEU A 657 3.40 -4.10 39.42
N LYS A 658 2.07 -4.18 39.52
CA LYS A 658 1.40 -5.10 40.44
C LYS A 658 0.57 -6.06 39.61
N ALA A 659 0.61 -7.35 39.93
CA ALA A 659 -0.19 -8.33 39.25
C ALA A 659 -0.74 -9.32 40.27
N GLU A 660 -2.03 -9.66 40.18
CA GLU A 660 -2.69 -10.60 41.07
C GLU A 660 -3.49 -11.60 40.26
N ILE A 661 -3.32 -12.89 40.54
CA ILE A 661 -4.07 -13.97 39.91
C ILE A 661 -4.41 -15.05 40.94
N THR A 662 -5.56 -15.68 40.75
CA THR A 662 -6.01 -16.81 41.57
C THR A 662 -6.02 -18.09 40.73
N PHE A 663 -5.53 -19.19 41.30
CA PHE A 663 -5.64 -20.53 40.76
C PHE A 663 -6.55 -21.37 41.67
N ASP A 664 -7.52 -22.09 41.10
CA ASP A 664 -8.36 -23.06 41.80
C ASP A 664 -8.19 -24.45 41.18
N VAL A 665 -7.23 -25.21 41.71
CA VAL A 665 -6.83 -26.54 41.23
C VAL A 665 -7.22 -27.61 42.25
N GLY A 666 -8.37 -27.44 42.91
CA GLY A 666 -8.79 -28.20 44.10
C GLY A 666 -8.22 -27.65 45.41
N ILE A 667 -7.22 -26.77 45.32
CA ILE A 667 -6.78 -25.84 46.36
C ILE A 667 -6.69 -24.44 45.77
N LYS A 668 -7.11 -23.43 46.53
CA LYS A 668 -7.00 -22.02 46.13
C LYS A 668 -5.58 -21.52 46.35
N ILE A 669 -4.90 -21.11 45.29
CA ILE A 669 -3.59 -20.47 45.30
C ILE A 669 -3.76 -19.03 44.83
N ASN A 670 -3.42 -18.04 45.65
CA ASN A 670 -3.40 -16.65 45.21
C ASN A 670 -1.94 -16.22 45.02
N LEU A 671 -1.61 -15.73 43.85
CA LEU A 671 -0.30 -15.19 43.53
C LEU A 671 -0.45 -13.69 43.36
N SER A 672 0.35 -12.91 44.09
CA SER A 672 0.52 -11.49 43.84
C SER A 672 1.99 -11.12 43.65
N LEU A 673 2.23 -10.27 42.67
CA LEU A 673 3.52 -9.71 42.32
C LEU A 673 3.45 -8.21 42.57
N ASN A 674 4.47 -7.67 43.22
CA ASN A 674 4.76 -6.24 43.24
C ASN A 674 6.19 -6.06 42.76
N ALA A 675 6.40 -5.37 41.66
CA ALA A 675 7.69 -5.19 41.04
C ALA A 675 7.91 -3.72 40.66
N LYS A 676 9.17 -3.30 40.70
CA LYS A 676 9.63 -1.96 40.39
C LYS A 676 10.87 -2.04 39.51
N LEU A 677 10.89 -1.26 38.44
CA LEU A 677 12.09 -0.96 37.67
C LEU A 677 12.97 -0.02 38.49
N VAL A 678 14.14 -0.51 38.94
CA VAL A 678 15.01 0.24 39.87
C VAL A 678 16.24 0.81 39.18
N ASP A 679 16.86 0.07 38.26
CA ASP A 679 18.05 0.51 37.53
C ASP A 679 17.91 0.29 36.02
N ILE A 680 18.40 1.26 35.25
CA ILE A 680 18.48 1.23 33.79
C ILE A 680 19.93 1.53 33.40
N ALA A 681 20.53 0.68 32.57
CA ALA A 681 21.91 0.82 32.14
C ALA A 681 22.09 0.35 30.69
N SER A 682 23.28 0.58 30.13
CA SER A 682 23.68 -0.02 28.85
C SER A 682 24.09 -1.49 28.98
N THR A 683 24.60 -1.90 30.14
CA THR A 683 25.06 -3.27 30.44
C THR A 683 24.84 -3.60 31.92
N TRP A 684 24.94 -4.88 32.29
CA TRP A 684 24.94 -5.31 33.69
C TRP A 684 26.20 -4.83 34.43
N SER A 685 26.11 -4.73 35.76
CA SER A 685 27.31 -4.53 36.59
C SER A 685 28.25 -5.73 36.49
N GLU A 686 29.56 -5.50 36.72
CA GLU A 686 30.57 -6.56 36.69
C GLU A 686 30.23 -7.73 37.61
N ASP A 687 29.66 -7.46 38.78
CA ASP A 687 29.24 -8.50 39.73
C ASP A 687 28.15 -9.42 39.16
N ILE A 688 27.14 -8.86 38.50
CA ILE A 688 26.06 -9.65 37.88
C ILE A 688 26.61 -10.45 36.68
N ILE A 689 27.48 -9.84 35.87
CA ILE A 689 28.15 -10.53 34.76
C ILE A 689 28.97 -11.72 35.27
N ASN A 690 29.75 -11.52 36.34
CA ASN A 690 30.58 -12.57 36.93
C ASN A 690 29.73 -13.71 37.51
N ASN A 691 28.63 -13.38 38.20
CA ASN A 691 27.71 -14.39 38.75
C ASN A 691 27.02 -15.19 37.64
N TYR A 692 26.55 -14.51 36.60
CA TYR A 692 25.91 -15.12 35.44
C TYR A 692 26.85 -16.05 34.68
N ASN A 693 28.01 -15.53 34.26
CA ASN A 693 29.00 -16.30 33.50
C ASN A 693 29.60 -17.43 34.32
N GLY A 694 29.87 -17.19 35.60
CA GLY A 694 30.37 -18.22 36.52
C GLY A 694 29.40 -19.39 36.65
N TYR A 695 28.09 -19.11 36.71
CA TYR A 695 27.08 -20.15 36.72
C TYR A 695 27.04 -20.92 35.39
N LEU A 696 26.92 -20.23 34.26
CA LEU A 696 26.86 -20.88 32.94
C LEU A 696 28.09 -21.77 32.69
N LEU A 697 29.28 -21.31 33.07
CA LEU A 697 30.51 -22.08 32.90
C LEU A 697 30.50 -23.39 33.70
N ASN A 698 29.94 -23.37 34.91
CA ASN A 698 29.86 -24.54 35.78
C ASN A 698 28.78 -25.54 35.36
N HIS A 699 27.74 -25.08 34.65
CA HIS A 699 26.55 -25.86 34.31
C HIS A 699 26.38 -26.10 32.80
N LYS A 700 27.39 -25.78 31.98
CA LYS A 700 27.33 -25.96 30.52
C LYS A 700 27.12 -27.43 30.12
N ASP A 701 27.70 -28.36 30.88
CA ASP A 701 27.72 -29.81 30.61
C ASP A 701 26.61 -30.58 31.36
N ASP A 702 25.70 -29.87 32.04
CA ASP A 702 24.55 -30.48 32.71
C ASP A 702 23.61 -31.13 31.67
N VAL A 703 23.00 -32.25 32.08
CA VAL A 703 22.01 -32.96 31.25
C VAL A 703 20.80 -32.05 31.03
N VAL A 704 20.43 -31.89 29.75
CA VAL A 704 19.27 -31.09 29.33
C VAL A 704 18.00 -31.91 29.49
N GLU A 705 17.01 -31.35 30.18
CA GLU A 705 15.64 -31.85 30.12
C GLU A 705 14.92 -31.24 28.93
N SER A 706 14.53 -32.08 27.97
CA SER A 706 13.82 -31.72 26.75
C SER A 706 12.71 -32.74 26.47
N PHE A 707 11.89 -32.46 25.45
CA PHE A 707 11.14 -33.55 24.81
C PHE A 707 12.17 -34.57 24.33
N ASN A 708 11.95 -35.86 24.61
CA ASN A 708 12.75 -36.89 23.96
C ASN A 708 12.60 -36.67 22.45
N GLU A 709 13.71 -36.51 21.73
CA GLU A 709 13.70 -36.66 20.28
C GLU A 709 13.29 -38.12 20.02
N GLU A 710 12.04 -38.33 19.57
CA GLU A 710 11.67 -39.52 18.82
C GLU A 710 12.23 -39.45 17.40
#